data_AF-A0A1Y3XUU0-F1
#
_entry.id   AF-A0A1Y3XUU0-F1
#
_cell.length_a   1.000
_cell.length_b   1.000
_cell.length_c   1.000
_cell.angle_alpha   90.00
_cell.angle_beta   90.00
_cell.angle_gamma   90.00
#
_symmetry.space_group_name_H-M   'P 1'
#
loop_
_entity.id
_entity.type
_entity.pdbx_description
1 polymer ?
#
loop_
_entity_poly.entity_id
_entity_poly.type
_entity_poly.pdbx_seq_one_letter_code
_entity_poly.pdbx_strand_id
1 'polypeptide(L)'
;MGRMGRWARRSLLVAMAALVAALAVIAPRIAYAAEAEVNSFDEFVNTLESAPGDESLTVTLAGNITATDNVTLAANTAIVLDLNGFTVNMAEHSMRMGIGSTLAIRDGSQNGGGAISGTGSYTIQTRIGRNQQITVESGTVSNESGTAVGMTTSGSRLEMTGGTLSAPVPLSLQLNATANIMGGTLVSTSGGVAVDMTQGTPKGACGLTVGKADSLDTPVLQGSVKAHAGVGTLELLGGTVGGVTGELPDGAMLTSQFGSDIASVLPANQQCVERDGAWYVTALDSEAGAGAKIVKSDGSVEYYQLASTALGALSDGDALTLYEDVTGQISADGITATIDLNGHTVTSDADAVVSLAGSNANLTITNGNIVSTPSSENATIVMVAAPNGMDNASLSLKGVNLTMQKSGGAGIQVYGLNTKNAVTLDGCTLTVPDDVMGIYFPAADSTLTVHDTQITAGTGIGIKGGTLVVSGNSAIHAKGEKDPTDIPASGGIAETGAAIYVDGGYDDRPIKVDIQGGSFTSDKGSALEELVDPARPDKTPVTIAVSGGSFSDASIKGYLTGNAAVVVHEDGTCDVYPTEADALANGGSYKVVDDDGHTWLFQNEKAAQDFADSQGASKPVEQVTHTVTFDDCLENTENASAEVPNGQTVAKPQDPVCAGYRFLGWYELENGAYAEEAYDFTTPVTADLTLYAKWERISGQPSDGNSTADQPSGGTLEQTGDLSVLAMGAFAAAGMTALGAGAVVSRKRG
;
A
#
# COMPACT_ATOMS: atom_id res chain seq x y z
N MET A 1 -45.84 -77.28 29.93
CA MET A 1 -44.38 -77.48 29.90
C MET A 1 -43.75 -76.16 30.34
N GLY A 2 -42.89 -76.02 31.34
CA GLY A 2 -42.26 -76.93 32.29
C GLY A 2 -41.64 -76.05 33.39
N ARG A 3 -41.67 -76.55 34.62
CA ARG A 3 -41.17 -75.93 35.86
C ARG A 3 -39.65 -75.69 35.79
N MET A 4 -39.19 -74.50 36.18
CA MET A 4 -38.00 -74.29 37.03
C MET A 4 -37.77 -72.78 37.24
N GLY A 5 -38.32 -72.26 38.32
CA GLY A 5 -38.05 -70.92 38.81
C GLY A 5 -38.23 -70.91 40.32
N ARG A 6 -37.28 -70.27 41.01
CA ARG A 6 -37.26 -70.02 42.46
C ARG A 6 -36.71 -71.15 43.34
N TRP A 7 -35.41 -71.48 43.28
CA TRP A 7 -34.70 -72.04 44.47
C TRP A 7 -33.16 -71.86 44.46
N ALA A 8 -32.61 -70.91 43.68
CA ALA A 8 -31.17 -70.60 43.66
C ALA A 8 -30.84 -69.12 43.95
N ARG A 9 -31.76 -68.37 44.57
CA ARG A 9 -31.60 -66.93 44.89
C ARG A 9 -31.67 -66.58 46.39
N ARG A 10 -31.55 -67.55 47.31
CA ARG A 10 -31.51 -67.27 48.76
C ARG A 10 -30.25 -67.74 49.50
N SER A 11 -29.35 -68.48 48.85
CA SER A 11 -28.15 -69.02 49.50
C SER A 11 -26.83 -68.32 49.14
N LEU A 12 -26.84 -67.30 48.27
CA LEU A 12 -25.67 -66.45 47.99
C LEU A 12 -25.66 -65.15 48.82
N LEU A 13 -26.80 -64.74 49.38
CA LEU A 13 -26.95 -63.48 50.14
C LEU A 13 -26.54 -63.58 51.61
N VAL A 14 -26.40 -64.79 52.17
CA VAL A 14 -25.96 -64.98 53.57
C VAL A 14 -24.46 -65.27 53.68
N ALA A 15 -23.80 -65.69 52.59
CA ALA A 15 -22.34 -65.93 52.59
C ALA A 15 -21.51 -64.68 52.21
N MET A 16 -22.08 -63.70 51.47
CA MET A 16 -21.39 -62.43 51.17
C MET A 16 -21.48 -61.40 52.30
N ALA A 17 -22.41 -61.53 53.25
CA ALA A 17 -22.51 -60.62 54.40
C ALA A 17 -21.44 -60.87 55.47
N ALA A 18 -20.83 -62.07 55.51
CA ALA A 18 -19.79 -62.42 56.47
C ALA A 18 -18.36 -62.09 55.97
N LEU A 19 -18.16 -61.87 54.66
CA LEU A 19 -16.87 -61.44 54.10
C LEU A 19 -16.69 -59.91 54.16
N VAL A 20 -17.78 -59.15 54.29
CA VAL A 20 -17.78 -57.68 54.39
C VAL A 20 -17.51 -57.19 55.82
N ALA A 21 -17.58 -58.06 56.83
CA ALA A 21 -17.41 -57.68 58.25
C ALA A 21 -16.05 -58.04 58.87
N ALA A 22 -15.13 -58.73 58.16
CA ALA A 22 -13.92 -59.30 58.78
C ALA A 22 -12.58 -58.99 58.07
N LEU A 23 -12.55 -58.07 57.11
CA LEU A 23 -11.31 -57.41 56.65
C LEU A 23 -11.37 -55.89 56.81
N ALA A 24 -12.20 -55.44 57.77
CA ALA A 24 -11.97 -54.22 58.52
C ALA A 24 -10.82 -54.47 59.53
N VAL A 25 -9.61 -54.65 59.02
CA VAL A 25 -8.39 -54.69 59.82
C VAL A 25 -7.67 -53.37 59.61
N ILE A 26 -7.88 -52.46 60.56
CA ILE A 26 -6.96 -51.40 61.01
C ILE A 26 -6.31 -50.58 59.88
N ALA A 27 -7.07 -49.66 59.29
CA ALA A 27 -6.53 -48.34 59.06
C ALA A 27 -7.11 -47.46 60.17
N PRO A 28 -6.31 -46.82 61.04
CA PRO A 28 -6.86 -45.82 61.93
C PRO A 28 -7.46 -44.74 61.03
N ARG A 29 -8.78 -44.54 61.07
CA ARG A 29 -9.35 -43.23 60.76
C ARG A 29 -8.90 -42.34 61.90
N ILE A 30 -7.66 -41.87 61.81
CA ILE A 30 -7.18 -40.75 62.60
C ILE A 30 -8.14 -39.62 62.24
N ALA A 31 -8.84 -39.08 63.23
CA ALA A 31 -9.47 -37.78 63.08
C ALA A 31 -8.33 -36.84 62.70
N TYR A 32 -8.25 -36.47 61.43
CA TYR A 32 -7.26 -35.50 60.99
C TYR A 32 -7.54 -34.22 61.76
N ALA A 33 -6.52 -33.70 62.43
CA ALA A 33 -6.61 -32.35 62.95
C ALA A 33 -6.77 -31.43 61.72
N ALA A 34 -7.70 -30.48 61.79
CA ALA A 34 -7.86 -29.45 60.76
C ALA A 34 -6.60 -28.56 60.60
N GLU A 35 -5.61 -28.75 61.49
CA GLU A 35 -4.35 -28.06 61.55
C GLU A 35 -3.21 -29.07 61.74
N ALA A 36 -2.14 -28.92 60.98
CA ALA A 36 -0.91 -29.68 61.10
C ALA A 36 0.27 -28.71 61.14
N GLU A 37 1.28 -29.03 61.94
CA GLU A 37 2.52 -28.26 62.07
C GLU A 37 3.68 -29.10 61.54
N VAL A 38 4.51 -28.53 60.67
CA VAL A 38 5.61 -29.26 59.98
C VAL A 38 6.91 -28.48 60.04
N ASN A 39 8.03 -29.19 60.20
CA ASN A 39 9.36 -28.57 60.25
C ASN A 39 10.40 -29.24 59.33
N SER A 40 10.02 -30.31 58.64
CA SER A 40 10.89 -31.04 57.71
C SER A 40 10.18 -31.37 56.40
N PHE A 41 10.95 -31.65 55.35
CA PHE A 41 10.40 -31.96 54.03
C PHE A 41 9.56 -33.24 54.04
N ASP A 42 10.02 -34.29 54.71
CA ASP A 42 9.29 -35.57 54.81
C ASP A 42 7.95 -35.38 55.55
N GLU A 43 7.93 -34.61 56.66
CA GLU A 43 6.68 -34.26 57.35
C GLU A 43 5.74 -33.47 56.45
N PHE A 44 6.27 -32.51 55.70
CA PHE A 44 5.50 -31.68 54.79
C PHE A 44 4.84 -32.50 53.67
N VAL A 45 5.62 -33.34 52.97
CA VAL A 45 5.11 -34.23 51.92
C VAL A 45 4.07 -35.20 52.48
N ASN A 46 4.39 -35.92 53.56
CA ASN A 46 3.48 -36.88 54.17
C ASN A 46 2.15 -36.23 54.60
N THR A 47 2.21 -35.00 55.13
CA THR A 47 1.01 -34.25 55.54
C THR A 47 0.15 -33.87 54.34
N LEU A 48 0.75 -33.40 53.25
CA LEU A 48 0.02 -32.99 52.04
C LEU A 48 -0.58 -34.17 51.27
N GLU A 49 0.13 -35.30 51.21
CA GLU A 49 -0.35 -36.53 50.54
C GLU A 49 -1.50 -37.20 51.30
N SER A 50 -1.55 -37.02 52.61
CA SER A 50 -2.53 -37.66 53.49
C SER A 50 -3.73 -36.77 53.85
N ALA A 51 -3.78 -35.56 53.29
CA ALA A 51 -4.83 -34.60 53.55
C ALA A 51 -6.24 -35.13 53.17
N PRO A 52 -7.27 -34.80 53.96
CA PRO A 52 -8.64 -35.22 53.69
C PRO A 52 -9.17 -34.57 52.40
N GLY A 53 -10.01 -35.31 51.67
CA GLY A 53 -10.62 -34.85 50.41
C GLY A 53 -11.95 -34.11 50.57
N ASP A 54 -12.49 -34.05 51.78
CA ASP A 54 -13.81 -33.47 52.10
C ASP A 54 -13.76 -32.24 53.03
N GLU A 55 -12.59 -31.95 53.63
CA GLU A 55 -12.38 -30.82 54.53
C GLU A 55 -11.08 -30.08 54.22
N SER A 56 -10.96 -28.83 54.66
CA SER A 56 -9.74 -28.05 54.50
C SER A 56 -8.74 -28.37 55.60
N LEU A 57 -7.48 -28.63 55.22
CA LEU A 57 -6.35 -28.84 56.12
C LEU A 57 -5.45 -27.60 56.10
N THR A 58 -5.22 -27.01 57.27
CA THR A 58 -4.20 -25.97 57.44
C THR A 58 -2.86 -26.61 57.80
N VAL A 59 -1.82 -26.33 57.00
CA VAL A 59 -0.44 -26.78 57.26
C VAL A 59 0.38 -25.55 57.62
N THR A 60 0.83 -25.47 58.88
CA THR A 60 1.62 -24.36 59.41
C THR A 60 3.09 -24.75 59.48
N LEU A 61 3.97 -23.89 58.95
CA LEU A 61 5.40 -24.10 59.07
C LEU A 61 5.90 -23.73 60.47
N ALA A 62 6.77 -24.58 61.01
CA ALA A 62 7.50 -24.36 62.26
C ALA A 62 9.02 -24.21 62.06
N GLY A 63 9.47 -24.29 60.81
CA GLY A 63 10.87 -24.19 60.42
C GLY A 63 11.02 -24.04 58.90
N ASN A 64 12.21 -23.65 58.47
CA ASN A 64 12.55 -23.59 57.05
C ASN A 64 12.69 -25.00 56.48
N ILE A 65 12.08 -25.23 55.32
CA ILE A 65 12.07 -26.52 54.63
C ILE A 65 12.80 -26.36 53.30
N THR A 66 13.68 -27.32 52.98
CA THR A 66 14.30 -27.44 51.65
C THR A 66 13.78 -28.72 51.00
N ALA A 67 13.23 -28.59 49.79
CA ALA A 67 12.71 -29.70 49.03
C ALA A 67 13.83 -30.55 48.44
N THR A 68 13.66 -31.87 48.49
CA THR A 68 14.54 -32.85 47.84
C THR A 68 13.87 -33.58 46.67
N ASP A 69 12.58 -33.34 46.46
CA ASP A 69 11.80 -33.75 45.28
C ASP A 69 10.62 -32.79 45.10
N ASN A 70 9.82 -33.02 44.07
CA ASN A 70 8.56 -32.36 43.84
C ASN A 70 7.55 -32.74 44.93
N VAL A 71 6.76 -31.75 45.34
CA VAL A 71 5.63 -31.95 46.24
C VAL A 71 4.38 -32.05 45.39
N THR A 72 3.54 -33.08 45.57
CA THR A 72 2.29 -33.20 44.82
C THR A 72 1.11 -33.28 45.78
N LEU A 73 0.17 -32.35 45.65
CA LEU A 73 -1.08 -32.39 46.42
C LEU A 73 -1.94 -33.58 45.94
N ALA A 74 -2.56 -34.28 46.88
CA ALA A 74 -3.54 -35.31 46.53
C ALA A 74 -4.75 -34.74 45.78
N ALA A 75 -5.49 -35.58 45.06
CA ALA A 75 -6.65 -35.14 44.30
C ALA A 75 -7.81 -34.73 45.23
N ASN A 76 -8.52 -33.66 44.85
CA ASN A 76 -9.68 -33.10 45.53
C ASN A 76 -9.42 -32.70 47.00
N THR A 77 -8.19 -32.36 47.37
CA THR A 77 -7.87 -31.85 48.71
C THR A 77 -7.94 -30.33 48.75
N ALA A 78 -8.16 -29.77 49.95
CA ALA A 78 -8.11 -28.34 50.19
C ALA A 78 -7.05 -28.02 51.23
N ILE A 79 -5.95 -27.39 50.81
CA ILE A 79 -4.80 -27.06 51.65
C ILE A 79 -4.74 -25.55 51.89
N VAL A 80 -4.59 -25.14 53.15
CA VAL A 80 -4.14 -23.80 53.52
C VAL A 80 -2.71 -23.91 54.03
N LEU A 81 -1.74 -23.47 53.25
CA LEU A 81 -0.33 -23.41 53.66
C LEU A 81 -0.06 -22.08 54.35
N ASP A 82 0.13 -22.14 55.66
CA ASP A 82 0.56 -21.01 56.48
C ASP A 82 2.08 -21.02 56.61
N LEU A 83 2.74 -20.10 55.90
CA LEU A 83 4.19 -19.98 55.88
C LEU A 83 4.75 -19.54 57.23
N ASN A 84 3.96 -18.84 58.06
CA ASN A 84 4.31 -18.44 59.42
C ASN A 84 5.73 -17.85 59.56
N GLY A 85 6.16 -17.03 58.60
CA GLY A 85 7.48 -16.39 58.56
C GLY A 85 8.64 -17.30 58.14
N PHE A 86 8.39 -18.56 57.78
CA PHE A 86 9.39 -19.53 57.34
C PHE A 86 9.39 -19.71 55.81
N THR A 87 10.44 -20.34 55.32
CA THR A 87 10.65 -20.56 53.88
C THR A 87 10.49 -22.01 53.46
N VAL A 88 9.85 -22.26 52.33
CA VAL A 88 9.95 -23.51 51.56
C VAL A 88 10.83 -23.27 50.34
N ASN A 89 12.07 -23.75 50.37
CA ASN A 89 12.96 -23.71 49.22
C ASN A 89 12.77 -24.95 48.35
N MET A 90 12.12 -24.80 47.21
CA MET A 90 11.84 -25.87 46.25
C MET A 90 13.07 -26.27 45.42
N ALA A 91 14.16 -25.50 45.43
CA ALA A 91 15.30 -25.69 44.53
C ALA A 91 14.83 -25.89 43.07
N GLU A 92 15.30 -26.92 42.38
CA GLU A 92 14.90 -27.25 41.00
C GLU A 92 13.55 -27.98 40.88
N HIS A 93 12.88 -28.26 42.00
CA HIS A 93 11.61 -28.97 42.05
C HIS A 93 10.41 -28.01 42.04
N SER A 94 9.20 -28.57 41.94
CA SER A 94 7.95 -27.81 41.92
C SER A 94 6.95 -28.35 42.93
N MET A 95 6.14 -27.45 43.49
CA MET A 95 4.89 -27.82 44.14
C MET A 95 3.82 -28.00 43.05
N ARG A 96 3.22 -29.18 42.98
CA ARG A 96 2.33 -29.61 41.90
C ARG A 96 0.93 -29.84 42.45
N MET A 97 -0.05 -29.26 41.78
CA MET A 97 -1.45 -29.44 42.17
C MET A 97 -2.01 -30.79 41.69
N GLY A 98 -2.77 -31.45 42.57
CA GLY A 98 -3.59 -32.61 42.25
C GLY A 98 -4.89 -32.22 41.54
N ILE A 99 -5.54 -33.17 40.85
CA ILE A 99 -6.82 -32.95 40.17
C ILE A 99 -7.85 -32.39 41.16
N GLY A 100 -8.53 -31.27 40.84
CA GLY A 100 -9.57 -30.69 41.69
C GLY A 100 -9.09 -30.16 43.06
N SER A 101 -7.78 -30.10 43.29
CA SER A 101 -7.23 -29.62 44.57
C SER A 101 -7.18 -28.10 44.65
N THR A 102 -7.21 -27.59 45.88
CA THR A 102 -7.04 -26.16 46.18
C THR A 102 -5.86 -25.94 47.12
N LEU A 103 -5.11 -24.86 46.89
CA LEU A 103 -3.98 -24.44 47.72
C LEU A 103 -4.11 -22.95 47.99
N ALA A 104 -4.41 -22.58 49.23
CA ALA A 104 -4.32 -21.20 49.71
C ALA A 104 -2.97 -20.99 50.41
N ILE A 105 -2.27 -19.90 50.09
CA ILE A 105 -0.99 -19.54 50.68
C ILE A 105 -1.19 -18.26 51.47
N ARG A 106 -0.79 -18.30 52.74
CA ARG A 106 -0.77 -17.15 53.63
C ARG A 106 0.49 -17.14 54.47
N ASP A 107 0.79 -15.99 55.04
CA ASP A 107 1.83 -15.83 56.04
C ASP A 107 1.21 -15.26 57.32
N GLY A 108 0.92 -16.13 58.28
CA GLY A 108 0.33 -15.77 59.57
C GLY A 108 1.29 -15.08 60.53
N SER A 109 2.57 -14.89 60.16
CA SER A 109 3.54 -14.23 61.02
C SER A 109 3.28 -12.73 61.16
N GLN A 110 3.55 -12.17 62.34
CA GLN A 110 3.32 -10.75 62.60
C GLN A 110 4.27 -9.81 61.83
N ASN A 111 5.45 -10.30 61.45
CA ASN A 111 6.48 -9.51 60.75
C ASN A 111 6.54 -9.80 59.25
N GLY A 112 5.74 -10.76 58.75
CA GLY A 112 5.85 -11.28 57.40
C GLY A 112 7.15 -12.06 57.15
N GLY A 113 7.47 -12.26 55.87
CA GLY A 113 8.73 -12.87 55.41
C GLY A 113 8.64 -14.35 55.05
N GLY A 114 7.47 -14.98 55.24
CA GLY A 114 7.19 -16.32 54.75
C GLY A 114 7.31 -16.38 53.23
N ALA A 115 8.02 -17.37 52.72
CA ALA A 115 8.27 -17.49 51.29
C ALA A 115 8.30 -18.93 50.75
N ILE A 116 7.92 -19.11 49.49
CA ILE A 116 8.17 -20.32 48.70
C ILE A 116 9.07 -19.90 47.55
N SER A 117 10.30 -20.41 47.49
CA SER A 117 11.27 -20.05 46.45
C SER A 117 11.61 -21.24 45.58
N GLY A 118 11.89 -21.02 44.29
CA GLY A 118 12.33 -22.06 43.37
C GLY A 118 13.35 -21.56 42.35
N THR A 119 14.04 -22.49 41.70
CA THR A 119 14.99 -22.23 40.61
C THR A 119 14.70 -23.06 39.37
N GLY A 120 13.80 -24.05 39.45
CA GLY A 120 13.32 -24.85 38.32
C GLY A 120 12.31 -24.09 37.43
N SER A 121 11.70 -24.79 36.47
CA SER A 121 10.77 -24.16 35.51
C SER A 121 9.56 -23.49 36.17
N TYR A 122 9.06 -24.06 37.26
CA TYR A 122 7.92 -23.53 38.02
C TYR A 122 8.15 -23.72 39.51
N THR A 123 7.86 -22.71 40.34
CA THR A 123 7.83 -22.90 41.80
C THR A 123 6.55 -23.62 42.20
N ILE A 124 5.41 -23.17 41.69
CA ILE A 124 4.10 -23.83 41.83
C ILE A 124 3.49 -24.04 40.45
N GLN A 125 2.96 -25.24 40.18
CA GLN A 125 2.38 -25.57 38.88
C GLN A 125 1.11 -26.41 38.96
N THR A 126 0.12 -26.05 38.14
CA THR A 126 -1.04 -26.91 37.85
C THR A 126 -0.65 -27.90 36.74
N ARG A 127 -0.28 -29.14 37.07
CA ARG A 127 0.42 -30.04 36.12
C ARG A 127 -0.50 -31.01 35.37
N ILE A 128 -1.27 -31.82 36.10
CA ILE A 128 -2.11 -32.89 35.52
C ILE A 128 -3.50 -32.79 36.14
N GLY A 129 -4.53 -32.68 35.30
CA GLY A 129 -5.92 -32.62 35.75
C GLY A 129 -6.68 -31.43 35.19
N ARG A 130 -7.75 -31.07 35.91
CA ARG A 130 -8.59 -29.90 35.66
C ARG A 130 -9.07 -29.32 36.99
N ASN A 131 -9.58 -28.09 36.95
CA ASN A 131 -10.28 -27.42 38.05
C ASN A 131 -9.43 -27.25 39.32
N GLN A 132 -8.16 -26.88 39.15
CA GLN A 132 -7.23 -26.67 40.28
C GLN A 132 -7.25 -25.19 40.68
N GLN A 133 -7.22 -24.89 41.97
CA GLN A 133 -7.25 -23.50 42.45
C GLN A 133 -6.05 -23.16 43.31
N ILE A 134 -5.34 -22.09 42.95
CA ILE A 134 -4.30 -21.49 43.79
C ILE A 134 -4.85 -20.17 44.31
N THR A 135 -4.73 -19.92 45.61
CA THR A 135 -5.04 -18.63 46.22
C THR A 135 -3.80 -18.10 46.92
N VAL A 136 -3.43 -16.85 46.67
CA VAL A 136 -2.32 -16.15 47.34
C VAL A 136 -2.89 -14.99 48.14
N GLU A 137 -2.89 -15.13 49.46
CA GLU A 137 -3.42 -14.14 50.40
C GLU A 137 -2.31 -13.22 50.91
N SER A 138 -1.14 -13.78 51.21
CA SER A 138 0.05 -13.09 51.74
C SER A 138 1.30 -13.96 51.58
N GLY A 139 2.48 -13.43 51.95
CA GLY A 139 3.76 -14.09 51.74
C GLY A 139 4.31 -13.90 50.33
N THR A 140 5.45 -14.54 50.03
CA THR A 140 6.12 -14.44 48.72
C THR A 140 6.20 -15.81 48.04
N VAL A 141 5.84 -15.89 46.77
CA VAL A 141 6.21 -17.02 45.90
C VAL A 141 7.18 -16.50 44.84
N SER A 142 8.38 -17.05 44.80
CA SER A 142 9.42 -16.57 43.88
C SER A 142 10.04 -17.68 43.05
N ASN A 143 10.56 -17.30 41.88
CA ASN A 143 11.41 -18.14 41.06
C ASN A 143 12.59 -17.34 40.48
N GLU A 144 13.80 -17.88 40.56
CA GLU A 144 14.99 -17.18 40.06
C GLU A 144 15.13 -17.23 38.53
N SER A 145 14.67 -18.29 37.87
CA SER A 145 14.94 -18.53 36.44
C SER A 145 13.71 -18.83 35.59
N GLY A 146 12.68 -19.43 36.18
CA GLY A 146 11.44 -19.85 35.55
C GLY A 146 10.25 -18.98 35.94
N THR A 147 9.13 -19.63 36.22
CA THR A 147 7.85 -18.99 36.57
C THR A 147 7.50 -19.21 38.04
N ALA A 148 7.01 -18.19 38.74
CA ALA A 148 6.58 -18.38 40.13
C ALA A 148 5.33 -19.27 40.19
N VAL A 149 4.29 -18.95 39.41
CA VAL A 149 3.05 -19.75 39.31
C VAL A 149 2.71 -20.07 37.86
N GLY A 150 2.74 -21.35 37.50
CA GLY A 150 2.36 -21.86 36.19
C GLY A 150 0.97 -22.49 36.18
N MET A 151 0.01 -21.84 35.53
CA MET A 151 -1.36 -22.35 35.35
C MET A 151 -1.45 -23.09 34.01
N THR A 152 -0.91 -24.31 33.96
CA THR A 152 -0.76 -25.13 32.75
C THR A 152 -1.83 -26.22 32.56
N THR A 153 -3.02 -26.08 33.14
CA THR A 153 -4.13 -27.07 32.99
C THR A 153 -5.48 -26.39 32.82
N SER A 154 -6.42 -27.10 32.19
CA SER A 154 -7.73 -26.56 31.84
C SER A 154 -8.67 -26.38 33.03
N GLY A 155 -9.33 -25.22 33.08
CA GLY A 155 -10.28 -24.86 34.13
C GLY A 155 -9.61 -24.48 35.46
N SER A 156 -8.29 -24.34 35.47
CA SER A 156 -7.56 -23.96 36.67
C SER A 156 -7.64 -22.45 36.91
N ARG A 157 -7.63 -22.05 38.18
CA ARG A 157 -7.89 -20.67 38.59
C ARG A 157 -6.89 -20.19 39.63
N LEU A 158 -6.33 -19.01 39.41
CA LEU A 158 -5.54 -18.29 40.39
C LEU A 158 -6.38 -17.16 41.00
N GLU A 159 -6.37 -17.04 42.31
CA GLU A 159 -6.84 -15.85 43.03
C GLU A 159 -5.69 -15.24 43.79
N MET A 160 -5.57 -13.92 43.75
CA MET A 160 -4.58 -13.21 44.53
C MET A 160 -5.22 -12.00 45.20
N THR A 161 -5.26 -11.98 46.52
CA THR A 161 -5.81 -10.87 47.32
C THR A 161 -4.71 -10.05 48.00
N GLY A 162 -3.48 -10.56 47.99
CA GLY A 162 -2.29 -9.95 48.57
C GLY A 162 -1.04 -10.75 48.22
N GLY A 163 0.04 -10.57 48.98
CA GLY A 163 1.31 -11.27 48.76
C GLY A 163 2.08 -10.81 47.52
N THR A 164 3.18 -11.51 47.23
CA THR A 164 4.09 -11.20 46.13
C THR A 164 4.38 -12.43 45.27
N LEU A 165 4.22 -12.32 43.95
CA LEU A 165 4.79 -13.26 42.99
C LEU A 165 6.01 -12.61 42.33
N SER A 166 7.20 -13.20 42.43
CA SER A 166 8.44 -12.60 41.91
C SER A 166 9.25 -13.58 41.09
N ALA A 167 9.35 -13.37 39.78
CA ALA A 167 10.11 -14.22 38.88
C ALA A 167 10.39 -13.50 37.55
N PRO A 168 11.22 -14.04 36.64
CA PRO A 168 11.30 -13.51 35.29
C PRO A 168 9.92 -13.43 34.61
N VAL A 169 9.10 -14.46 34.79
CA VAL A 169 7.66 -14.46 34.47
C VAL A 169 6.88 -14.88 35.73
N PRO A 170 6.35 -13.94 36.53
CA PRO A 170 5.63 -14.26 37.77
C PRO A 170 4.45 -15.21 37.56
N LEU A 171 3.68 -15.00 36.50
CA LEU A 171 2.48 -15.77 36.20
C LEU A 171 2.43 -16.18 34.72
N SER A 172 2.23 -17.47 34.48
CA SER A 172 1.91 -17.98 33.14
C SER A 172 0.53 -18.63 33.12
N LEU A 173 -0.32 -18.24 32.18
CA LEU A 173 -1.67 -18.77 31.99
C LEU A 173 -1.76 -19.54 30.68
N GLN A 174 -2.21 -20.80 30.73
CA GLN A 174 -2.36 -21.67 29.57
C GLN A 174 -3.67 -22.46 29.63
N LEU A 175 -4.14 -22.97 28.49
CA LEU A 175 -5.21 -23.99 28.38
C LEU A 175 -6.57 -23.62 29.03
N ASN A 176 -7.07 -22.39 28.91
CA ASN A 176 -8.26 -21.89 29.63
C ASN A 176 -8.06 -21.66 31.14
N ALA A 177 -6.83 -21.44 31.58
CA ALA A 177 -6.59 -20.96 32.94
C ALA A 177 -7.13 -19.53 33.12
N THR A 178 -7.62 -19.25 34.32
CA THR A 178 -8.07 -17.90 34.70
C THR A 178 -7.27 -17.37 35.88
N ALA A 179 -7.07 -16.06 35.96
CA ALA A 179 -6.48 -15.42 37.13
C ALA A 179 -7.21 -14.14 37.50
N ASN A 180 -7.52 -14.01 38.79
CA ASN A 180 -8.07 -12.79 39.38
C ASN A 180 -7.05 -12.22 40.36
N ILE A 181 -6.40 -11.13 39.97
CA ILE A 181 -5.41 -10.44 40.79
C ILE A 181 -6.10 -9.22 41.39
N MET A 182 -6.59 -9.35 42.62
CA MET A 182 -7.37 -8.32 43.32
C MET A 182 -6.53 -7.51 44.32
N GLY A 183 -5.31 -7.96 44.62
CA GLY A 183 -4.35 -7.26 45.45
C GLY A 183 -2.96 -7.88 45.37
N GLY A 184 -1.99 -7.29 46.08
CA GLY A 184 -0.60 -7.76 46.10
C GLY A 184 0.23 -7.28 44.91
N THR A 185 1.40 -7.90 44.73
CA THR A 185 2.40 -7.45 43.75
C THR A 185 2.91 -8.61 42.88
N LEU A 186 2.92 -8.43 41.56
CA LEU A 186 3.66 -9.27 40.63
C LEU A 186 4.93 -8.53 40.21
N VAL A 187 6.09 -9.15 40.34
CA VAL A 187 7.40 -8.54 40.03
C VAL A 187 8.11 -9.35 38.94
N SER A 188 8.13 -8.84 37.71
CA SER A 188 8.98 -9.39 36.66
C SER A 188 10.44 -8.99 36.94
N THR A 189 11.26 -9.94 37.37
CA THR A 189 12.65 -9.67 37.75
C THR A 189 13.57 -9.38 36.58
N SER A 190 13.13 -9.69 35.36
CA SER A 190 13.81 -9.32 34.10
C SER A 190 13.32 -8.00 33.52
N GLY A 191 12.34 -7.33 34.17
CA GLY A 191 11.71 -6.11 33.66
C GLY A 191 10.80 -6.34 32.44
N GLY A 192 10.49 -7.60 32.12
CA GLY A 192 9.72 -8.00 30.96
C GLY A 192 8.26 -8.27 31.29
N VAL A 193 7.84 -9.52 31.10
CA VAL A 193 6.44 -9.94 31.19
C VAL A 193 6.08 -10.35 32.62
N ALA A 194 5.14 -9.63 33.24
CA ALA A 194 4.56 -9.97 34.54
C ALA A 194 3.54 -11.11 34.43
N VAL A 195 2.76 -11.14 33.34
CA VAL A 195 1.77 -12.18 33.06
C VAL A 195 1.85 -12.58 31.58
N ASP A 196 2.14 -13.85 31.29
CA ASP A 196 2.15 -14.40 29.94
C ASP A 196 0.91 -15.26 29.69
N MET A 197 0.02 -14.80 28.82
CA MET A 197 -1.25 -15.46 28.50
C MET A 197 -1.15 -16.22 27.17
N THR A 198 -0.80 -17.50 27.20
CA THR A 198 -0.58 -18.28 25.96
C THR A 198 -1.72 -19.24 25.65
N GLN A 199 -1.97 -19.43 24.35
CA GLN A 199 -2.79 -20.51 23.82
C GLN A 199 -2.02 -21.84 23.99
N GLY A 200 -2.29 -22.59 25.04
CA GLY A 200 -1.81 -23.97 25.13
C GLY A 200 -2.46 -24.84 24.04
N THR A 201 -1.80 -25.92 23.61
CA THR A 201 -2.45 -26.95 22.77
C THR A 201 -3.09 -28.01 23.67
N PRO A 202 -4.40 -28.33 23.55
CA PRO A 202 -5.39 -27.83 22.59
C PRO A 202 -6.00 -26.46 22.96
N LYS A 203 -6.42 -25.72 21.91
CA LYS A 203 -6.91 -24.33 21.91
C LYS A 203 -7.85 -24.02 23.08
N GLY A 204 -7.32 -23.32 24.09
CA GLY A 204 -8.05 -22.89 25.27
C GLY A 204 -7.76 -21.44 25.60
N ALA A 205 -8.80 -20.64 25.75
CA ALA A 205 -8.75 -19.19 25.90
C ALA A 205 -8.55 -18.80 27.38
N CYS A 206 -7.37 -18.28 27.73
CA CYS A 206 -7.04 -17.85 29.10
C CYS A 206 -7.78 -16.56 29.47
N GLY A 207 -8.08 -16.37 30.76
CA GLY A 207 -8.71 -15.16 31.29
C GLY A 207 -7.86 -14.47 32.35
N LEU A 208 -7.79 -13.14 32.33
CA LEU A 208 -7.11 -12.34 33.34
C LEU A 208 -8.00 -11.15 33.74
N THR A 209 -8.22 -10.99 35.04
CA THR A 209 -8.85 -9.79 35.63
C THR A 209 -7.89 -9.21 36.68
N VAL A 210 -7.57 -7.92 36.56
CA VAL A 210 -6.64 -7.19 37.44
C VAL A 210 -7.36 -6.01 38.08
N GLY A 211 -7.36 -6.00 39.40
CA GLY A 211 -7.91 -4.93 40.22
C GLY A 211 -9.43 -4.78 40.11
N LYS A 212 -9.90 -3.65 40.61
CA LYS A 212 -11.29 -3.19 40.49
C LYS A 212 -11.26 -1.80 39.88
N ALA A 213 -12.30 -1.46 39.14
CA ALA A 213 -12.51 -0.09 38.69
C ALA A 213 -12.30 0.90 39.86
N ASP A 214 -11.68 2.03 39.56
CA ASP A 214 -11.38 3.13 40.50
C ASP A 214 -10.39 2.83 41.63
N SER A 215 -9.80 1.62 41.68
CA SER A 215 -8.78 1.23 42.67
C SER A 215 -7.40 1.14 42.01
N LEU A 216 -6.66 2.25 41.93
CA LEU A 216 -5.40 2.32 41.14
C LEU A 216 -4.12 1.90 41.90
N ASP A 217 -4.13 1.92 43.23
CA ASP A 217 -2.92 1.65 44.04
C ASP A 217 -2.57 0.16 44.16
N THR A 218 -3.55 -0.73 43.96
CA THR A 218 -3.39 -2.17 44.12
C THR A 218 -4.38 -2.93 43.23
N PRO A 219 -3.97 -4.05 42.60
CA PRO A 219 -2.64 -4.68 42.66
C PRO A 219 -1.55 -3.91 41.88
N VAL A 220 -0.30 -4.30 42.06
CA VAL A 220 0.84 -3.74 41.31
C VAL A 220 1.51 -4.83 40.47
N LEU A 221 1.51 -4.67 39.16
CA LEU A 221 2.20 -5.54 38.21
C LEU A 221 3.43 -4.80 37.67
N GLN A 222 4.60 -5.07 38.26
CA GLN A 222 5.88 -4.54 37.80
C GLN A 222 6.38 -5.37 36.60
N GLY A 223 5.86 -5.02 35.43
CA GLY A 223 6.11 -5.70 34.15
C GLY A 223 4.84 -5.71 33.29
N SER A 224 4.98 -6.08 32.03
CA SER A 224 3.88 -6.04 31.07
C SER A 224 2.99 -7.28 31.14
N VAL A 225 1.71 -7.12 30.78
CA VAL A 225 0.86 -8.25 30.41
C VAL A 225 1.11 -8.55 28.93
N LYS A 226 1.41 -9.81 28.60
CA LYS A 226 1.52 -10.29 27.22
C LYS A 226 0.27 -11.08 26.87
N ALA A 227 -0.55 -10.50 26.00
CA ALA A 227 -1.70 -11.16 25.41
C ALA A 227 -1.33 -11.85 24.09
N HIS A 228 -2.09 -12.85 23.69
CA HIS A 228 -1.90 -13.58 22.43
C HIS A 228 -3.25 -13.77 21.75
N ALA A 229 -3.25 -13.95 20.43
CA ALA A 229 -4.45 -14.19 19.63
C ALA A 229 -5.40 -15.21 20.30
N GLY A 230 -6.67 -14.85 20.46
CA GLY A 230 -7.73 -15.74 20.95
C GLY A 230 -7.72 -16.08 22.45
N VAL A 231 -6.96 -15.35 23.27
CA VAL A 231 -7.23 -15.35 24.73
C VAL A 231 -8.69 -14.94 24.99
N GLY A 232 -9.23 -15.36 26.14
CA GLY A 232 -10.64 -15.23 26.46
C GLY A 232 -10.97 -13.82 26.93
N THR A 233 -10.83 -13.59 28.23
CA THR A 233 -11.09 -12.27 28.83
C THR A 233 -9.80 -11.59 29.25
N LEU A 234 -9.67 -10.31 28.94
CA LEU A 234 -8.61 -9.45 29.47
C LEU A 234 -9.24 -8.19 30.05
N GLU A 235 -9.25 -8.11 31.37
CA GLU A 235 -9.86 -7.02 32.13
C GLU A 235 -8.82 -6.42 33.08
N LEU A 236 -8.15 -5.36 32.63
CA LEU A 236 -7.25 -4.56 33.45
C LEU A 236 -8.07 -3.39 34.01
N LEU A 237 -8.77 -3.63 35.13
CA LEU A 237 -9.79 -2.73 35.65
C LEU A 237 -9.24 -1.66 36.61
N GLY A 238 -8.19 -1.99 37.35
CA GLY A 238 -7.52 -1.12 38.30
C GLY A 238 -6.12 -1.60 38.62
N GLY A 239 -5.48 -1.00 39.61
CA GLY A 239 -4.09 -1.23 39.92
C GLY A 239 -3.14 -0.54 38.94
N THR A 240 -1.85 -0.75 39.18
CA THR A 240 -0.77 -0.31 38.29
C THR A 240 -0.25 -1.50 37.50
N VAL A 241 -0.19 -1.36 36.17
CA VAL A 241 0.34 -2.39 35.25
C VAL A 241 1.50 -1.79 34.48
N GLY A 242 2.64 -2.49 34.40
CA GLY A 242 3.82 -1.97 33.71
C GLY A 242 3.54 -1.54 32.27
N GLY A 243 2.81 -2.38 31.52
CA GLY A 243 2.38 -2.11 30.15
C GLY A 243 1.58 -3.30 29.60
N VAL A 244 1.24 -3.25 28.31
CA VAL A 244 0.57 -4.34 27.60
C VAL A 244 1.24 -4.56 26.26
N THR A 245 1.41 -5.82 25.88
CA THR A 245 2.03 -6.23 24.61
C THR A 245 1.27 -7.39 23.99
N GLY A 246 1.42 -7.56 22.68
CA GLY A 246 0.76 -8.63 21.92
C GLY A 246 -0.64 -8.24 21.45
N GLU A 247 -1.44 -9.25 21.08
CA GLU A 247 -2.77 -9.04 20.49
C GLU A 247 -3.85 -9.08 21.57
N LEU A 248 -4.61 -7.99 21.69
CA LEU A 248 -5.73 -7.92 22.62
C LEU A 248 -6.92 -8.74 22.12
N PRO A 249 -7.65 -9.42 23.01
CA PRO A 249 -8.93 -10.02 22.64
C PRO A 249 -9.99 -8.94 22.41
N ASP A 250 -10.97 -9.25 21.56
CA ASP A 250 -12.15 -8.41 21.36
C ASP A 250 -12.84 -8.10 22.69
N GLY A 251 -13.15 -6.82 22.92
CA GLY A 251 -13.79 -6.37 24.15
C GLY A 251 -12.88 -6.29 25.37
N ALA A 252 -11.55 -6.32 25.20
CA ALA A 252 -10.60 -6.05 26.27
C ALA A 252 -10.93 -4.72 27.00
N MET A 253 -10.89 -4.76 28.34
CA MET A 253 -11.17 -3.61 29.20
C MET A 253 -9.87 -3.11 29.81
N LEU A 254 -9.48 -1.87 29.51
CA LEU A 254 -8.19 -1.29 29.90
C LEU A 254 -8.42 0.02 30.67
N THR A 255 -8.70 -0.06 31.96
CA THR A 255 -8.92 1.11 32.85
C THR A 255 -7.90 1.22 33.98
N SER A 256 -6.95 0.29 34.08
CA SER A 256 -5.79 0.39 34.97
C SER A 256 -4.91 1.60 34.67
N GLN A 257 -4.04 1.95 35.62
CA GLN A 257 -2.92 2.85 35.39
C GLN A 257 -1.78 2.08 34.72
N PHE A 258 -1.18 2.63 33.67
CA PHE A 258 -0.07 2.01 32.95
C PHE A 258 1.26 2.71 33.22
N GLY A 259 2.33 1.93 33.38
CA GLY A 259 3.70 2.42 33.55
C GLY A 259 4.39 2.82 32.25
N SER A 260 3.81 2.46 31.10
CA SER A 260 4.30 2.78 29.76
C SER A 260 3.15 3.12 28.83
N ASP A 261 3.47 3.77 27.71
CA ASP A 261 2.55 3.91 26.58
C ASP A 261 2.18 2.52 26.05
N ILE A 262 0.89 2.32 25.77
CA ILE A 262 0.32 1.10 25.19
C ILE A 262 -0.48 1.36 23.91
N ALA A 263 -0.33 2.54 23.29
CA ALA A 263 -1.05 2.95 22.08
C ALA A 263 -0.96 1.92 20.92
N SER A 264 0.17 1.21 20.82
CA SER A 264 0.42 0.22 19.76
C SER A 264 -0.45 -1.04 19.83
N VAL A 265 -1.08 -1.31 20.98
CA VAL A 265 -1.98 -2.46 21.13
C VAL A 265 -3.44 -2.04 21.26
N LEU A 266 -3.74 -0.74 21.33
CA LEU A 266 -5.11 -0.27 21.54
C LEU A 266 -6.01 -0.56 20.32
N PRO A 267 -7.26 -0.96 20.56
CA PRO A 267 -8.25 -1.08 19.49
C PRO A 267 -8.70 0.31 19.01
N ALA A 268 -9.54 0.32 17.98
CA ALA A 268 -10.21 1.54 17.52
C ALA A 268 -10.95 2.27 18.66
N ASN A 269 -11.06 3.59 18.49
CA ASN A 269 -11.77 4.53 19.35
C ASN A 269 -11.19 4.64 20.78
N GLN A 270 -9.94 4.23 20.97
CA GLN A 270 -9.19 4.40 22.21
C GLN A 270 -7.86 5.11 21.96
N GLN A 271 -7.41 5.86 22.97
CA GLN A 271 -6.08 6.47 22.98
C GLN A 271 -5.43 6.34 24.37
N CYS A 272 -4.11 6.20 24.40
CA CYS A 272 -3.29 6.23 25.59
C CYS A 272 -2.71 7.62 25.78
N VAL A 273 -2.95 8.23 26.95
CA VAL A 273 -2.54 9.59 27.28
C VAL A 273 -1.74 9.60 28.56
N GLU A 274 -0.59 10.28 28.55
CA GLU A 274 0.23 10.49 29.74
C GLU A 274 -0.37 11.59 30.64
N ARG A 275 -0.44 11.31 31.96
CA ARG A 275 -0.81 12.26 33.01
C ARG A 275 0.05 11.97 34.25
N ASP A 276 0.77 12.98 34.73
CA ASP A 276 1.59 12.92 35.95
C ASP A 276 2.57 11.72 36.00
N GLY A 277 3.16 11.36 34.85
CA GLY A 277 4.14 10.26 34.73
C GLY A 277 3.52 8.87 34.65
N ALA A 278 2.21 8.77 34.41
CA ALA A 278 1.51 7.52 34.18
C ALA A 278 0.58 7.60 32.97
N TRP A 279 0.26 6.45 32.40
CA TRP A 279 -0.48 6.33 31.14
C TRP A 279 -1.90 5.82 31.39
N TYR A 280 -2.87 6.43 30.71
CA TYR A 280 -4.29 6.14 30.87
C TYR A 280 -4.94 5.96 29.51
N VAL A 281 -5.77 4.92 29.39
CA VAL A 281 -6.62 4.75 28.21
C VAL A 281 -7.86 5.62 28.36
N THR A 282 -8.17 6.36 27.31
CA THR A 282 -9.34 7.22 27.21
C THR A 282 -10.01 7.04 25.85
N ALA A 283 -11.24 7.54 25.71
CA ALA A 283 -11.94 7.50 24.43
C ALA A 283 -11.23 8.37 23.38
N LEU A 284 -11.25 7.92 22.14
CA LEU A 284 -10.86 8.67 20.95
C LEU A 284 -12.06 8.72 20.00
N ASP A 285 -12.75 9.86 19.98
CA ASP A 285 -14.04 10.03 19.29
C ASP A 285 -14.01 11.17 18.26
N SER A 286 -12.82 11.68 17.93
CA SER A 286 -12.64 12.74 16.96
C SER A 286 -11.30 12.63 16.22
N GLU A 287 -11.20 13.36 15.10
CA GLU A 287 -9.96 13.49 14.33
C GLU A 287 -8.84 14.17 15.14
N ALA A 288 -9.19 14.97 16.16
CA ALA A 288 -8.22 15.64 17.01
C ALA A 288 -7.52 14.62 17.92
N GLY A 289 -6.29 14.27 17.56
CA GLY A 289 -5.46 13.30 18.29
C GLY A 289 -5.46 11.88 17.70
N ALA A 290 -6.17 11.65 16.59
CA ALA A 290 -6.08 10.40 15.85
C ALA A 290 -4.93 10.46 14.83
N GLY A 291 -4.16 9.37 14.70
CA GLY A 291 -3.21 9.17 13.61
C GLY A 291 -3.89 8.74 12.31
N ALA A 292 -5.06 8.11 12.40
CA ALA A 292 -5.87 7.75 11.23
C ALA A 292 -7.36 7.58 11.57
N LYS A 293 -8.18 7.63 10.52
CA LYS A 293 -9.61 7.34 10.53
C LYS A 293 -9.93 6.27 9.49
N ILE A 294 -10.76 5.30 9.86
CA ILE A 294 -11.35 4.35 8.91
C ILE A 294 -12.87 4.55 8.91
N VAL A 295 -13.44 4.76 7.74
CA VAL A 295 -14.87 4.63 7.49
C VAL A 295 -15.12 3.21 6.98
N LYS A 296 -15.86 2.42 7.75
CA LYS A 296 -16.17 1.02 7.42
C LYS A 296 -17.20 0.93 6.31
N SER A 297 -17.29 -0.25 5.69
CA SER A 297 -18.26 -0.52 4.62
C SER A 297 -19.74 -0.34 5.00
N ASP A 298 -20.07 -0.42 6.29
CA ASP A 298 -21.43 -0.14 6.81
C ASP A 298 -21.67 1.35 7.14
N GLY A 299 -20.67 2.20 6.95
CA GLY A 299 -20.69 3.64 7.24
C GLY A 299 -20.31 4.01 8.67
N SER A 300 -19.97 3.04 9.53
CA SER A 300 -19.42 3.32 10.86
C SER A 300 -18.01 3.93 10.76
N VAL A 301 -17.63 4.70 11.79
CA VAL A 301 -16.34 5.41 11.82
C VAL A 301 -15.52 4.88 13.00
N GLU A 302 -14.27 4.54 12.71
CA GLU A 302 -13.26 4.10 13.66
C GLU A 302 -12.07 5.06 13.64
N TYR A 303 -11.71 5.59 14.80
CA TYR A 303 -10.50 6.40 14.98
C TYR A 303 -9.39 5.56 15.59
N TYR A 304 -8.18 5.70 15.07
CA TYR A 304 -7.00 5.03 15.59
C TYR A 304 -6.01 6.06 16.08
N GLN A 305 -5.48 5.87 17.29
CA GLN A 305 -4.43 6.76 17.81
C GLN A 305 -3.19 6.71 16.93
N LEU A 306 -2.80 5.52 16.47
CA LEU A 306 -1.64 5.33 15.59
C LEU A 306 -2.10 4.90 14.20
N ALA A 307 -1.57 5.57 13.17
CA ALA A 307 -1.79 5.21 11.78
C ALA A 307 -1.32 3.78 11.46
N SER A 308 -0.23 3.31 12.09
CA SER A 308 0.31 1.97 11.88
C SER A 308 -0.68 0.87 12.27
N THR A 309 -1.42 1.07 13.37
CA THR A 309 -2.48 0.14 13.79
C THR A 309 -3.66 0.17 12.83
N ALA A 310 -4.02 1.34 12.31
CA ALA A 310 -5.10 1.47 11.32
C ALA A 310 -4.78 0.76 10.00
N LEU A 311 -3.55 0.85 9.50
CA LEU A 311 -3.11 0.15 8.29
C LEU A 311 -3.31 -1.37 8.41
N GLY A 312 -3.07 -1.94 9.60
CA GLY A 312 -3.27 -3.37 9.87
C GLY A 312 -4.72 -3.78 10.08
N ALA A 313 -5.65 -2.83 10.24
CA ALA A 313 -7.07 -3.09 10.52
C ALA A 313 -7.98 -2.95 9.29
N LEU A 314 -7.42 -2.60 8.13
CA LEU A 314 -8.16 -2.45 6.88
C LEU A 314 -8.92 -3.74 6.51
N SER A 315 -10.18 -3.57 6.15
CA SER A 315 -11.11 -4.63 5.75
C SER A 315 -11.80 -4.29 4.42
N ASP A 316 -12.55 -5.25 3.87
CA ASP A 316 -13.26 -5.08 2.60
C ASP A 316 -14.31 -3.95 2.67
N GLY A 317 -14.23 -3.03 1.72
CA GLY A 317 -15.05 -1.84 1.56
C GLY A 317 -14.63 -0.64 2.42
N ASP A 318 -13.51 -0.70 3.13
CA ASP A 318 -13.06 0.37 4.01
C ASP A 318 -12.47 1.57 3.26
N ALA A 319 -12.61 2.75 3.85
CA ALA A 319 -11.96 3.99 3.43
C ALA A 319 -11.12 4.57 4.57
N LEU A 320 -9.80 4.59 4.40
CA LEU A 320 -8.84 5.09 5.39
C LEU A 320 -8.34 6.49 5.02
N THR A 321 -8.22 7.36 6.02
CA THR A 321 -7.57 8.68 5.91
C THR A 321 -6.45 8.77 6.96
N LEU A 322 -5.26 9.17 6.53
CA LEU A 322 -4.12 9.43 7.43
C LEU A 322 -4.14 10.86 7.99
N TYR A 323 -3.63 11.01 9.21
CA TYR A 323 -3.43 12.29 9.89
C TYR A 323 -2.01 12.45 10.45
N GLU A 324 -1.14 11.45 10.24
CA GLU A 324 0.27 11.49 10.61
C GLU A 324 1.11 10.72 9.59
N ASP A 325 2.42 11.00 9.57
CA ASP A 325 3.38 10.16 8.89
C ASP A 325 3.54 8.84 9.65
N VAL A 326 3.69 7.73 8.91
CA VAL A 326 3.67 6.39 9.48
C VAL A 326 4.81 5.55 8.95
N THR A 327 5.43 4.77 9.86
CA THR A 327 6.31 3.66 9.47
C THR A 327 5.49 2.37 9.49
N GLY A 328 5.32 1.75 8.33
CA GLY A 328 4.47 0.57 8.18
C GLY A 328 4.24 0.18 6.72
N GLN A 329 3.55 -0.94 6.52
CA GLN A 329 3.18 -1.43 5.20
C GLN A 329 1.68 -1.22 4.95
N ILE A 330 1.33 -0.96 3.70
CA ILE A 330 -0.04 -1.07 3.20
C ILE A 330 -0.19 -2.46 2.60
N SER A 331 -1.12 -3.27 3.11
CA SER A 331 -1.43 -4.57 2.54
C SER A 331 -2.93 -4.69 2.28
N ALA A 332 -3.28 -5.11 1.07
CA ALA A 332 -4.64 -5.45 0.68
C ALA A 332 -4.61 -6.84 0.05
N ASP A 333 -5.18 -7.83 0.74
CA ASP A 333 -5.28 -9.22 0.25
C ASP A 333 -6.75 -9.59 0.00
N GLY A 334 -7.16 -9.60 -1.26
CA GLY A 334 -8.51 -9.97 -1.68
C GLY A 334 -9.61 -8.99 -1.23
N ILE A 335 -9.25 -7.76 -0.84
CA ILE A 335 -10.17 -6.72 -0.38
C ILE A 335 -10.25 -5.54 -1.35
N THR A 336 -11.38 -4.84 -1.33
CA THR A 336 -11.55 -3.51 -1.91
C THR A 336 -11.35 -2.45 -0.83
N ALA A 337 -10.45 -1.50 -1.01
CA ALA A 337 -10.23 -0.42 -0.05
C ALA A 337 -9.78 0.87 -0.72
N THR A 338 -10.03 2.00 -0.05
CA THR A 338 -9.51 3.31 -0.45
C THR A 338 -8.65 3.90 0.66
N ILE A 339 -7.54 4.52 0.30
CA ILE A 339 -6.60 5.16 1.22
C ILE A 339 -6.33 6.58 0.73
N ASP A 340 -6.68 7.57 1.53
CA ASP A 340 -6.23 8.95 1.37
C ASP A 340 -5.05 9.18 2.32
N LEU A 341 -3.85 9.33 1.76
CA LEU A 341 -2.65 9.65 2.54
C LEU A 341 -2.71 11.09 3.06
N ASN A 342 -3.62 11.94 2.54
CA ASN A 342 -3.92 13.27 3.07
C ASN A 342 -2.67 14.16 3.26
N GLY A 343 -1.72 14.06 2.34
CA GLY A 343 -0.45 14.77 2.35
C GLY A 343 0.65 14.14 3.21
N HIS A 344 0.37 13.04 3.91
CA HIS A 344 1.31 12.32 4.78
C HIS A 344 2.16 11.29 4.03
N THR A 345 3.15 10.76 4.75
CA THR A 345 4.15 9.84 4.25
C THR A 345 4.03 8.46 4.90
N VAL A 346 3.99 7.41 4.08
CA VAL A 346 4.16 6.01 4.51
C VAL A 346 5.58 5.58 4.19
N THR A 347 6.34 5.20 5.21
CA THR A 347 7.73 4.71 5.06
C THR A 347 7.84 3.25 5.48
N SER A 348 8.58 2.42 4.74
CA SER A 348 8.85 1.03 5.14
C SER A 348 10.18 0.52 4.64
N ASP A 349 10.83 -0.34 5.43
CA ASP A 349 12.04 -1.09 5.08
C ASP A 349 11.77 -2.53 4.62
N ALA A 350 10.50 -2.91 4.54
CA ALA A 350 10.06 -4.20 4.04
C ALA A 350 10.25 -4.36 2.52
N ASP A 351 10.16 -5.60 2.03
CA ASP A 351 10.31 -5.91 0.59
C ASP A 351 9.23 -5.27 -0.31
N ALA A 352 8.13 -4.80 0.26
CA ALA A 352 7.12 -4.00 -0.43
C ALA A 352 6.47 -3.02 0.54
N VAL A 353 6.43 -1.73 0.22
CA VAL A 353 5.71 -0.74 1.04
C VAL A 353 4.20 -0.92 0.84
N VAL A 354 3.79 -1.15 -0.41
CA VAL A 354 2.42 -1.52 -0.79
C VAL A 354 2.41 -2.93 -1.36
N SER A 355 1.60 -3.81 -0.78
CA SER A 355 1.38 -5.16 -1.26
C SER A 355 -0.10 -5.36 -1.61
N LEU A 356 -0.39 -5.55 -2.90
CA LEU A 356 -1.71 -5.93 -3.39
C LEU A 356 -1.69 -7.42 -3.75
N ALA A 357 -2.43 -8.22 -2.98
CA ALA A 357 -2.57 -9.68 -3.07
C ALA A 357 -4.06 -10.09 -3.19
N GLY A 358 -4.33 -11.35 -3.55
CA GLY A 358 -5.69 -11.91 -3.70
C GLY A 358 -6.49 -11.47 -4.95
N SER A 359 -7.21 -12.41 -5.57
CA SER A 359 -8.06 -12.11 -6.74
C SER A 359 -9.18 -11.13 -6.39
N ASN A 360 -9.52 -10.25 -7.34
CA ASN A 360 -10.52 -9.17 -7.19
C ASN A 360 -10.17 -8.09 -6.16
N ALA A 361 -8.94 -8.05 -5.64
CA ALA A 361 -8.53 -6.96 -4.77
C ALA A 361 -8.54 -5.63 -5.54
N ASN A 362 -9.06 -4.57 -4.92
CA ASN A 362 -9.16 -3.25 -5.56
C ASN A 362 -8.72 -2.17 -4.58
N LEU A 363 -7.53 -1.62 -4.80
CA LEU A 363 -6.94 -0.63 -3.92
C LEU A 363 -6.77 0.70 -4.64
N THR A 364 -7.35 1.76 -4.08
CA THR A 364 -7.09 3.14 -4.53
C THR A 364 -6.31 3.88 -3.45
N ILE A 365 -5.18 4.49 -3.81
CA ILE A 365 -4.38 5.33 -2.91
C ILE A 365 -4.25 6.74 -3.50
N THR A 366 -4.45 7.77 -2.67
CA THR A 366 -4.47 9.17 -3.11
C THR A 366 -3.63 10.09 -2.20
N ASN A 367 -3.14 11.20 -2.76
CA ASN A 367 -2.62 12.38 -2.07
C ASN A 367 -1.54 12.14 -0.99
N GLY A 368 -0.28 11.92 -1.35
CA GLY A 368 0.79 11.84 -0.34
C GLY A 368 2.04 11.18 -0.85
N ASN A 369 2.86 10.66 0.06
CA ASN A 369 4.16 10.08 -0.26
C ASN A 369 4.26 8.62 0.20
N ILE A 370 4.85 7.78 -0.62
CA ILE A 370 5.19 6.38 -0.30
C ILE A 370 6.70 6.23 -0.48
N VAL A 371 7.40 5.91 0.60
CA VAL A 371 8.85 5.90 0.67
C VAL A 371 9.34 4.50 1.04
N SER A 372 10.10 3.90 0.13
CA SER A 372 10.81 2.64 0.39
C SER A 372 12.23 2.93 0.90
N THR A 373 12.58 2.33 2.04
CA THR A 373 13.93 2.34 2.62
C THR A 373 14.46 0.91 2.66
N PRO A 374 14.68 0.28 1.49
CA PRO A 374 14.78 -1.17 1.40
C PRO A 374 15.97 -1.72 2.18
N SER A 375 15.76 -2.88 2.78
CA SER A 375 16.76 -3.69 3.46
C SER A 375 17.28 -4.87 2.62
N SER A 376 16.72 -5.03 1.41
CA SER A 376 16.87 -6.19 0.52
C SER A 376 17.00 -5.73 -0.94
N GLU A 377 17.81 -6.44 -1.72
CA GLU A 377 18.01 -6.19 -3.15
C GLU A 377 16.77 -6.51 -4.00
N ASN A 378 15.81 -7.29 -3.47
CA ASN A 378 14.57 -7.63 -4.17
C ASN A 378 13.40 -6.70 -3.81
N ALA A 379 13.64 -5.68 -3.00
CA ALA A 379 12.58 -4.83 -2.48
C ALA A 379 11.97 -3.94 -3.58
N THR A 380 10.70 -3.64 -3.41
CA THR A 380 9.91 -2.79 -4.31
C THR A 380 9.19 -1.71 -3.52
N ILE A 381 8.76 -0.63 -4.17
CA ILE A 381 7.81 0.29 -3.53
C ILE A 381 6.43 -0.36 -3.51
N VAL A 382 6.02 -0.89 -4.67
CA VAL A 382 4.71 -1.53 -4.88
C VAL A 382 4.90 -2.92 -5.48
N MET A 383 4.28 -3.90 -4.85
CA MET A 383 4.18 -5.27 -5.34
C MET A 383 2.71 -5.63 -5.60
N VAL A 384 2.39 -6.03 -6.84
CA VAL A 384 1.09 -6.58 -7.22
C VAL A 384 1.26 -8.06 -7.54
N ALA A 385 1.06 -8.93 -6.54
CA ALA A 385 1.45 -10.33 -6.63
C ALA A 385 0.65 -11.28 -5.72
N ALA A 386 0.49 -12.53 -6.16
CA ALA A 386 0.23 -13.67 -5.30
C ALA A 386 1.10 -14.86 -5.77
N PRO A 387 1.69 -15.67 -4.86
CA PRO A 387 2.55 -16.79 -5.23
C PRO A 387 1.89 -17.84 -6.15
N ASN A 388 0.55 -17.91 -6.16
CA ASN A 388 -0.23 -18.90 -6.90
C ASN A 388 -0.99 -18.30 -8.11
N GLY A 389 -0.66 -17.06 -8.51
CA GLY A 389 -1.42 -16.30 -9.50
C GLY A 389 -2.67 -15.63 -8.90
N MET A 390 -3.08 -14.51 -9.51
CA MET A 390 -4.22 -13.69 -9.12
C MET A 390 -4.87 -13.14 -10.38
N ASP A 391 -6.20 -13.07 -10.37
CA ASP A 391 -6.95 -12.45 -11.46
C ASP A 391 -7.75 -11.24 -10.99
N ASN A 392 -7.93 -10.28 -11.90
CA ASN A 392 -8.88 -9.16 -11.76
C ASN A 392 -8.59 -8.22 -10.58
N ALA A 393 -7.33 -8.04 -10.21
CA ALA A 393 -6.95 -7.04 -9.21
C ALA A 393 -6.68 -5.67 -9.82
N SER A 394 -7.06 -4.61 -9.12
CA SER A 394 -6.86 -3.24 -9.55
C SER A 394 -6.11 -2.42 -8.51
N LEU A 395 -5.06 -1.72 -8.95
CA LEU A 395 -4.36 -0.69 -8.18
C LEU A 395 -4.52 0.66 -8.90
N SER A 396 -5.04 1.67 -8.21
CA SER A 396 -5.08 3.04 -8.70
C SER A 396 -4.33 3.96 -7.75
N LEU A 397 -3.27 4.62 -8.23
CA LEU A 397 -2.53 5.66 -7.53
C LEU A 397 -2.86 7.00 -8.15
N LYS A 398 -3.27 8.00 -7.35
CA LYS A 398 -3.63 9.34 -7.83
C LYS A 398 -2.94 10.44 -7.03
N GLY A 399 -2.12 11.26 -7.67
CA GLY A 399 -1.39 12.34 -6.98
C GLY A 399 -0.47 11.83 -5.88
N VAL A 400 0.11 10.63 -6.05
CA VAL A 400 1.01 9.99 -5.08
C VAL A 400 2.46 10.12 -5.54
N ASN A 401 3.34 10.49 -4.63
CA ASN A 401 4.79 10.50 -4.85
C ASN A 401 5.41 9.20 -4.33
N LEU A 402 6.00 8.41 -5.22
CA LEU A 402 6.69 7.16 -4.90
C LEU A 402 8.20 7.40 -4.95
N THR A 403 8.91 7.07 -3.88
CA THR A 403 10.37 7.20 -3.81
C THR A 403 11.02 5.95 -3.24
N MET A 404 12.05 5.45 -3.93
CA MET A 404 12.94 4.41 -3.40
C MET A 404 14.29 5.03 -3.06
N GLN A 405 14.71 4.94 -1.79
CA GLN A 405 15.91 5.66 -1.31
C GLN A 405 17.23 4.93 -1.57
N LYS A 406 17.19 3.62 -1.85
CA LYS A 406 18.36 2.76 -2.06
C LYS A 406 18.04 1.73 -3.13
N SER A 407 19.04 1.18 -3.80
CA SER A 407 18.85 0.17 -4.83
C SER A 407 18.02 -1.02 -4.32
N GLY A 408 17.17 -1.54 -5.19
CA GLY A 408 16.23 -2.64 -4.95
C GLY A 408 15.86 -3.31 -6.27
N GLY A 409 14.74 -4.03 -6.30
CA GLY A 409 14.31 -4.77 -7.49
C GLY A 409 13.70 -3.85 -8.55
N ALA A 410 12.60 -3.19 -8.22
CA ALA A 410 11.91 -2.24 -9.09
C ALA A 410 11.08 -1.24 -8.27
N GLY A 411 10.73 -0.09 -8.85
CA GLY A 411 9.77 0.83 -8.24
C GLY A 411 8.40 0.15 -8.05
N ILE A 412 7.80 -0.27 -9.15
CA ILE A 412 6.54 -1.02 -9.18
C ILE A 412 6.77 -2.35 -9.89
N GLN A 413 6.37 -3.45 -9.25
CA GLN A 413 6.47 -4.79 -9.82
C GLN A 413 5.11 -5.47 -9.85
N VAL A 414 4.77 -6.02 -11.02
CA VAL A 414 3.59 -6.87 -11.20
C VAL A 414 4.04 -8.30 -11.51
N TYR A 415 3.42 -9.31 -10.89
CA TYR A 415 3.84 -10.69 -11.13
C TYR A 415 3.28 -11.25 -12.45
N GLY A 416 4.10 -12.03 -13.16
CA GLY A 416 3.78 -12.49 -14.51
C GLY A 416 2.68 -13.56 -14.59
N LEU A 417 2.36 -14.26 -13.50
CA LEU A 417 1.27 -15.26 -13.49
C LEU A 417 -0.13 -14.63 -13.34
N ASN A 418 -0.20 -13.31 -13.19
CA ASN A 418 -1.45 -12.62 -12.93
C ASN A 418 -2.12 -12.20 -14.25
N THR A 419 -3.46 -12.28 -14.31
CA THR A 419 -4.23 -11.88 -15.49
C THR A 419 -5.36 -10.92 -15.17
N LYS A 420 -5.79 -10.10 -16.15
CA LYS A 420 -6.88 -9.13 -16.00
C LYS A 420 -6.63 -8.09 -14.92
N ASN A 421 -5.38 -7.90 -14.53
CA ASN A 421 -5.03 -6.90 -13.54
C ASN A 421 -4.97 -5.52 -14.19
N ALA A 422 -5.25 -4.48 -13.42
CA ALA A 422 -5.16 -3.09 -13.86
C ALA A 422 -4.31 -2.29 -12.87
N VAL A 423 -3.23 -1.68 -13.35
CA VAL A 423 -2.43 -0.71 -12.59
C VAL A 423 -2.56 0.65 -13.26
N THR A 424 -3.00 1.66 -12.51
CA THR A 424 -3.20 3.02 -13.02
C THR A 424 -2.41 4.02 -12.19
N LEU A 425 -1.57 4.82 -12.85
CA LEU A 425 -0.89 5.98 -12.31
C LEU A 425 -1.48 7.24 -12.94
N ASP A 426 -2.01 8.13 -12.11
CA ASP A 426 -2.67 9.37 -12.54
C ASP A 426 -2.11 10.55 -11.75
N GLY A 427 -1.40 11.47 -12.40
CA GLY A 427 -0.79 12.62 -11.74
C GLY A 427 0.29 12.25 -10.70
N CYS A 428 0.94 11.09 -10.84
CA CYS A 428 1.90 10.58 -9.85
C CYS A 428 3.34 11.00 -10.16
N THR A 429 4.23 10.85 -9.17
CA THR A 429 5.67 10.84 -9.41
C THR A 429 6.29 9.52 -8.95
N LEU A 430 7.22 8.97 -9.71
CA LEU A 430 7.99 7.77 -9.35
C LEU A 430 9.46 8.07 -9.54
N THR A 431 10.22 8.04 -8.45
CA THR A 431 11.68 8.21 -8.48
C THR A 431 12.36 7.02 -7.82
N VAL A 432 13.20 6.34 -8.58
CA VAL A 432 14.04 5.24 -8.12
C VAL A 432 15.51 5.52 -8.46
N PRO A 433 16.46 4.82 -7.82
CA PRO A 433 17.88 4.95 -8.17
C PRO A 433 18.18 4.67 -9.64
N ASP A 434 19.29 5.22 -10.14
CA ASP A 434 19.67 5.15 -11.56
C ASP A 434 20.05 3.73 -12.03
N ASP A 435 20.21 2.78 -11.11
CA ASP A 435 20.45 1.34 -11.35
C ASP A 435 19.20 0.48 -11.15
N VAL A 436 18.02 1.09 -10.98
CA VAL A 436 16.75 0.40 -10.71
C VAL A 436 15.71 0.77 -11.76
N MET A 437 15.00 -0.25 -12.27
CA MET A 437 13.87 -0.05 -13.16
C MET A 437 12.67 0.57 -12.43
N GLY A 438 12.03 1.55 -13.07
CA GLY A 438 10.83 2.20 -12.55
C GLY A 438 9.67 1.22 -12.43
N ILE A 439 9.24 0.63 -13.55
CA ILE A 439 8.10 -0.30 -13.57
C ILE A 439 8.48 -1.60 -14.29
N TYR A 440 8.31 -2.73 -13.60
CA TYR A 440 8.37 -4.08 -14.17
C TYR A 440 6.96 -4.64 -14.42
N PHE A 441 6.57 -4.78 -15.69
CA PHE A 441 5.23 -5.25 -16.06
C PHE A 441 5.26 -6.47 -17.00
N PRO A 442 5.42 -7.69 -16.45
CA PRO A 442 5.34 -8.94 -17.20
C PRO A 442 3.93 -9.56 -17.25
N ALA A 443 2.90 -8.95 -16.67
CA ALA A 443 1.59 -9.59 -16.49
C ALA A 443 0.85 -9.85 -17.82
N ALA A 444 0.26 -11.03 -17.97
CA ALA A 444 -0.52 -11.38 -19.17
C ALA A 444 -1.94 -10.79 -19.08
N ASP A 445 -2.57 -10.46 -20.22
CA ASP A 445 -3.96 -9.96 -20.27
C ASP A 445 -4.28 -8.87 -19.23
N SER A 446 -3.31 -8.00 -18.94
CA SER A 446 -3.37 -6.99 -17.87
C SER A 446 -3.03 -5.62 -18.44
N THR A 447 -3.46 -4.55 -17.78
CA THR A 447 -3.28 -3.18 -18.27
C THR A 447 -2.49 -2.33 -17.29
N LEU A 448 -1.49 -1.63 -17.79
CA LEU A 448 -0.79 -0.53 -17.14
C LEU A 448 -1.19 0.78 -17.82
N THR A 449 -1.77 1.72 -17.06
CA THR A 449 -2.12 3.06 -17.54
C THR A 449 -1.27 4.10 -16.83
N VAL A 450 -0.60 4.96 -17.60
CA VAL A 450 0.23 6.06 -17.12
C VAL A 450 -0.30 7.36 -17.72
N HIS A 451 -0.87 8.21 -16.86
CA HIS A 451 -1.48 9.49 -17.24
C HIS A 451 -0.93 10.61 -16.35
N ASP A 452 -0.53 11.73 -16.97
CA ASP A 452 0.05 12.90 -16.29
C ASP A 452 1.13 12.56 -15.23
N THR A 453 1.88 11.46 -15.43
CA THR A 453 2.77 10.88 -14.42
C THR A 453 4.23 11.07 -14.80
N GLN A 454 5.05 11.42 -13.81
CA GLN A 454 6.49 11.64 -13.98
C GLN A 454 7.27 10.44 -13.44
N ILE A 455 8.12 9.82 -14.26
CA ILE A 455 8.94 8.66 -13.89
C ILE A 455 10.41 9.00 -14.14
N THR A 456 11.24 8.83 -13.12
CA THR A 456 12.71 8.92 -13.22
C THR A 456 13.32 7.66 -12.65
N ALA A 457 14.06 6.92 -13.48
CA ALA A 457 14.57 5.59 -13.15
C ALA A 457 15.85 5.26 -13.94
N GLY A 458 16.48 4.13 -13.63
CA GLY A 458 17.51 3.53 -14.48
C GLY A 458 16.94 3.19 -15.85
N THR A 459 16.05 2.21 -15.89
CA THR A 459 15.13 1.95 -17.00
C THR A 459 13.72 2.44 -16.62
N GLY A 460 13.03 3.17 -17.50
CA GLY A 460 11.73 3.76 -17.17
C GLY A 460 10.63 2.73 -16.92
N ILE A 461 10.13 2.13 -18.01
CA ILE A 461 9.08 1.10 -17.98
C ILE A 461 9.53 -0.10 -18.81
N GLY A 462 9.62 -1.27 -18.19
CA GLY A 462 9.79 -2.55 -18.87
C GLY A 462 8.49 -3.32 -19.00
N ILE A 463 7.95 -3.43 -20.21
CA ILE A 463 6.74 -4.23 -20.51
C ILE A 463 7.10 -5.54 -21.20
N LYS A 464 6.64 -6.65 -20.62
CA LYS A 464 6.88 -8.02 -21.13
C LYS A 464 5.60 -8.83 -21.32
N GLY A 465 4.44 -8.19 -21.15
CA GLY A 465 3.11 -8.79 -21.30
C GLY A 465 2.02 -7.75 -21.12
N GLY A 466 0.85 -7.99 -21.70
CA GLY A 466 -0.34 -7.16 -21.47
C GLY A 466 -0.33 -5.86 -22.28
N THR A 467 -1.00 -4.83 -21.76
CA THR A 467 -1.18 -3.54 -22.43
C THR A 467 -0.58 -2.40 -21.61
N LEU A 468 0.25 -1.56 -22.23
CA LEU A 468 0.66 -0.25 -21.71
C LEU A 468 -0.08 0.84 -22.48
N VAL A 469 -0.65 1.79 -21.74
CA VAL A 469 -1.20 3.04 -22.29
C VAL A 469 -0.51 4.22 -21.62
N VAL A 470 0.12 5.10 -22.41
CA VAL A 470 0.75 6.34 -21.93
C VAL A 470 0.06 7.54 -22.57
N SER A 471 -0.35 8.51 -21.76
CA SER A 471 -1.12 9.67 -22.22
C SER A 471 -0.89 10.92 -21.36
N GLY A 472 -1.46 12.05 -21.80
CA GLY A 472 -1.34 13.33 -21.11
C GLY A 472 0.08 13.89 -21.15
N ASN A 473 0.47 14.63 -20.12
CA ASN A 473 1.78 15.22 -19.91
C ASN A 473 2.73 14.27 -19.16
N SER A 474 2.56 12.95 -19.35
CA SER A 474 3.45 11.97 -18.71
C SER A 474 4.89 12.16 -19.19
N ALA A 475 5.86 12.08 -18.28
CA ALA A 475 7.27 12.15 -18.62
C ALA A 475 8.01 10.94 -18.06
N ILE A 476 8.76 10.23 -18.91
CA ILE A 476 9.55 9.08 -18.51
C ILE A 476 11.01 9.37 -18.89
N HIS A 477 11.84 9.55 -17.87
CA HIS A 477 13.27 9.84 -17.97
C HIS A 477 14.07 8.66 -17.46
N ALA A 478 14.83 8.03 -18.35
CA ALA A 478 15.75 6.94 -18.04
C ALA A 478 17.20 7.45 -17.93
N LYS A 479 17.91 7.02 -16.88
CA LYS A 479 19.28 7.46 -16.56
C LYS A 479 20.31 6.33 -16.57
N GLY A 480 19.83 5.09 -16.55
CA GLY A 480 20.63 3.89 -16.41
C GLY A 480 21.45 3.58 -17.64
N GLU A 481 22.54 2.83 -17.46
CA GLU A 481 23.30 2.26 -18.57
C GLU A 481 22.66 0.95 -19.03
N LYS A 482 22.71 0.69 -20.33
CA LYS A 482 22.39 -0.63 -20.86
C LYS A 482 23.41 -1.64 -20.36
N ASP A 483 22.97 -2.68 -19.66
CA ASP A 483 23.80 -3.85 -19.38
C ASP A 483 23.53 -4.96 -20.42
N PRO A 484 24.38 -5.10 -21.45
CA PRO A 484 24.19 -6.12 -22.49
C PRO A 484 24.43 -7.55 -21.98
N THR A 485 25.00 -7.74 -20.78
CA THR A 485 25.26 -9.06 -20.19
C THR A 485 24.11 -9.56 -19.32
N ASP A 486 23.15 -8.69 -19.00
CA ASP A 486 22.05 -8.98 -18.08
C ASP A 486 20.70 -9.17 -18.77
N ILE A 487 20.68 -9.39 -20.09
CA ILE A 487 19.46 -9.81 -20.80
C ILE A 487 19.19 -11.27 -20.42
N PRO A 488 18.17 -11.57 -19.59
CA PRO A 488 18.03 -12.91 -19.06
C PRO A 488 17.62 -13.89 -20.17
N ALA A 489 18.10 -15.14 -20.09
CA ALA A 489 17.77 -16.18 -21.07
C ALA A 489 16.25 -16.45 -21.17
N SER A 490 15.49 -16.15 -20.12
CA SER A 490 14.02 -16.16 -20.11
C SER A 490 13.47 -15.34 -18.94
N GLY A 491 12.77 -14.23 -19.21
CA GLY A 491 12.06 -13.44 -18.19
C GLY A 491 12.97 -12.77 -17.15
N GLY A 492 12.42 -11.85 -16.34
CA GLY A 492 13.18 -11.12 -15.31
C GLY A 492 13.43 -9.65 -15.67
N ILE A 493 13.97 -8.90 -14.71
CA ILE A 493 14.32 -7.49 -14.88
C ILE A 493 15.60 -7.40 -15.72
N ALA A 494 15.65 -6.41 -16.62
CA ALA A 494 16.81 -6.13 -17.44
C ALA A 494 16.97 -4.60 -17.50
N GLU A 495 18.13 -4.10 -17.09
CA GLU A 495 18.42 -2.67 -17.19
C GLU A 495 18.93 -2.34 -18.59
N THR A 496 18.09 -1.67 -19.38
CA THR A 496 18.43 -1.23 -20.74
C THR A 496 18.78 0.24 -20.82
N GLY A 497 18.43 1.01 -19.79
CA GLY A 497 18.51 2.46 -19.82
C GLY A 497 17.46 3.10 -20.73
N ALA A 498 16.51 2.35 -21.28
CA ALA A 498 15.47 2.91 -22.13
C ALA A 498 14.35 3.56 -21.31
N ALA A 499 13.70 4.60 -21.86
CA ALA A 499 12.50 5.16 -21.22
C ALA A 499 11.34 4.15 -21.29
N ILE A 500 11.11 3.54 -22.45
CA ILE A 500 10.24 2.37 -22.60
C ILE A 500 11.03 1.21 -23.21
N TYR A 501 10.98 0.06 -22.54
CA TYR A 501 11.57 -1.19 -22.93
C TYR A 501 10.48 -2.25 -23.16
N VAL A 502 10.49 -2.89 -24.32
CA VAL A 502 9.51 -3.92 -24.74
C VAL A 502 10.22 -5.24 -25.02
N ASP A 503 9.74 -6.33 -24.41
CA ASP A 503 10.37 -7.66 -24.52
C ASP A 503 9.33 -8.78 -24.69
N GLY A 504 9.21 -9.30 -25.91
CA GLY A 504 8.32 -10.40 -26.31
C GLY A 504 8.86 -11.81 -26.06
N GLY A 505 9.84 -11.97 -25.16
CA GLY A 505 10.51 -13.25 -24.91
C GLY A 505 9.68 -14.34 -24.22
N TYR A 506 8.44 -14.05 -23.81
CA TYR A 506 7.51 -15.02 -23.22
C TYR A 506 6.59 -15.67 -24.27
N ASP A 507 6.17 -16.92 -24.02
CA ASP A 507 5.48 -17.75 -25.03
C ASP A 507 3.95 -17.65 -24.97
N ASP A 508 3.43 -16.95 -23.96
CA ASP A 508 2.03 -17.04 -23.52
C ASP A 508 1.32 -15.69 -23.34
N ARG A 509 2.00 -14.55 -23.57
CA ARG A 509 1.46 -13.21 -23.28
C ARG A 509 1.74 -12.21 -24.42
N PRO A 510 0.74 -11.83 -25.22
CA PRO A 510 0.92 -10.76 -26.20
C PRO A 510 1.18 -9.41 -25.52
N ILE A 511 1.85 -8.52 -26.23
CA ILE A 511 2.18 -7.17 -25.78
C ILE A 511 1.51 -6.14 -26.69
N LYS A 512 0.84 -5.15 -26.07
CA LYS A 512 0.33 -3.96 -26.73
C LYS A 512 0.87 -2.71 -26.03
N VAL A 513 1.47 -1.80 -26.78
CA VAL A 513 1.91 -0.49 -26.28
C VAL A 513 1.18 0.58 -27.09
N ASP A 514 0.52 1.51 -26.40
CA ASP A 514 -0.20 2.64 -26.98
C ASP A 514 0.32 3.95 -26.35
N ILE A 515 1.11 4.69 -27.11
CA ILE A 515 1.69 5.99 -26.73
C ILE A 515 0.91 7.09 -27.44
N GLN A 516 0.16 7.86 -26.66
CA GLN A 516 -0.73 8.91 -27.15
C GLN A 516 -0.14 10.32 -26.97
N GLY A 517 0.85 10.47 -26.09
CA GLY A 517 1.49 11.73 -25.76
C GLY A 517 2.48 11.59 -24.59
N GLY A 518 3.14 12.68 -24.23
CA GLY A 518 4.15 12.73 -23.16
C GLY A 518 5.57 12.90 -23.69
N SER A 519 6.57 12.86 -22.79
CA SER A 519 7.99 12.98 -23.13
C SER A 519 8.78 11.75 -22.67
N PHE A 520 9.57 11.16 -23.57
CA PHE A 520 10.32 9.93 -23.35
C PHE A 520 11.79 10.20 -23.62
N THR A 521 12.62 10.18 -22.58
CA THR A 521 14.02 10.61 -22.66
C THR A 521 14.93 9.58 -22.03
N SER A 522 16.10 9.39 -22.64
CA SER A 522 17.15 8.54 -22.09
C SER A 522 18.50 9.24 -22.15
N ASP A 523 19.27 9.16 -21.06
CA ASP A 523 20.63 9.70 -21.00
C ASP A 523 21.66 8.79 -21.70
N LYS A 524 21.41 7.47 -21.75
CA LYS A 524 22.41 6.45 -22.15
C LYS A 524 21.85 5.26 -22.93
N GLY A 525 20.53 5.21 -23.13
CA GLY A 525 19.80 4.22 -23.92
C GLY A 525 18.95 4.91 -24.98
N SER A 526 17.80 4.33 -25.30
CA SER A 526 16.84 4.88 -26.27
C SER A 526 15.55 5.37 -25.59
N ALA A 527 14.84 6.28 -26.24
CA ALA A 527 13.49 6.65 -25.80
C ALA A 527 12.52 5.45 -25.83
N LEU A 528 12.59 4.63 -26.89
CA LEU A 528 11.83 3.40 -27.05
C LEU A 528 12.76 2.27 -27.53
N GLU A 529 12.73 1.12 -26.89
CA GLU A 529 13.51 -0.04 -27.30
C GLU A 529 12.64 -1.31 -27.31
N GLU A 530 12.44 -1.89 -28.49
CA GLU A 530 11.96 -3.26 -28.64
C GLU A 530 13.15 -4.21 -28.72
N LEU A 531 13.22 -5.16 -27.79
CA LEU A 531 14.31 -6.13 -27.76
C LEU A 531 14.01 -7.31 -28.67
N VAL A 532 14.50 -7.20 -29.90
CA VAL A 532 14.47 -8.28 -30.88
C VAL A 532 15.83 -8.99 -30.89
N ASP A 533 15.96 -10.05 -30.07
CA ASP A 533 17.15 -10.91 -30.10
C ASP A 533 16.96 -12.03 -31.14
N PRO A 534 17.81 -12.14 -32.19
CA PRO A 534 17.71 -13.22 -33.17
C PRO A 534 17.83 -14.63 -32.56
N ALA A 535 18.49 -14.77 -31.41
CA ALA A 535 18.58 -16.02 -30.67
C ALA A 535 17.34 -16.29 -29.79
N ARG A 536 16.55 -15.24 -29.49
CA ARG A 536 15.30 -15.29 -28.72
C ARG A 536 14.22 -14.47 -29.46
N PRO A 537 13.72 -14.96 -30.61
CA PRO A 537 12.69 -14.25 -31.35
C PRO A 537 11.42 -14.12 -30.52
N ASP A 538 10.62 -13.10 -30.80
CA ASP A 538 9.31 -12.94 -30.18
C ASP A 538 8.44 -14.16 -30.44
N LYS A 539 7.95 -14.76 -29.36
CA LYS A 539 7.12 -15.97 -29.43
C LYS A 539 5.63 -15.63 -29.49
N THR A 540 5.29 -14.41 -29.08
CA THR A 540 3.94 -13.86 -29.09
C THR A 540 3.90 -12.52 -29.82
N PRO A 541 2.72 -12.09 -30.31
CA PRO A 541 2.59 -10.79 -30.97
C PRO A 541 3.00 -9.63 -30.05
N VAL A 542 3.89 -8.77 -30.57
CA VAL A 542 4.20 -7.45 -30.02
C VAL A 542 3.59 -6.41 -30.96
N THR A 543 2.88 -5.43 -30.41
CA THR A 543 2.33 -4.30 -31.18
C THR A 543 2.59 -3.02 -30.43
N ILE A 544 3.30 -2.11 -31.07
CA ILE A 544 3.59 -0.77 -30.54
C ILE A 544 2.94 0.24 -31.47
N ALA A 545 2.18 1.16 -30.89
CA ALA A 545 1.49 2.23 -31.57
C ALA A 545 1.88 3.58 -30.95
N VAL A 546 2.42 4.47 -31.77
CA VAL A 546 2.77 5.84 -31.40
C VAL A 546 1.92 6.80 -32.22
N SER A 547 1.20 7.69 -31.53
CA SER A 547 0.34 8.70 -32.15
C SER A 547 0.65 10.14 -31.71
N GLY A 548 1.50 10.30 -30.69
CA GLY A 548 1.97 11.60 -30.22
C GLY A 548 3.08 11.49 -29.17
N GLY A 549 3.76 12.60 -28.89
CA GLY A 549 4.77 12.73 -27.83
C GLY A 549 6.15 13.19 -28.32
N SER A 550 7.04 13.46 -27.38
CA SER A 550 8.43 13.91 -27.62
C SER A 550 9.42 12.83 -27.20
N PHE A 551 10.44 12.58 -28.00
CA PHE A 551 11.39 11.48 -27.83
C PHE A 551 12.83 11.99 -27.94
N SER A 552 13.74 11.45 -27.12
CA SER A 552 15.17 11.84 -27.16
C SER A 552 15.91 11.42 -28.43
N ASP A 553 15.31 10.56 -29.26
CA ASP A 553 15.90 9.99 -30.46
C ASP A 553 14.82 9.44 -31.42
N ALA A 554 15.25 9.00 -32.62
CA ALA A 554 14.37 8.49 -33.66
C ALA A 554 13.98 7.00 -33.50
N SER A 555 14.07 6.42 -32.30
CA SER A 555 13.72 5.01 -32.03
C SER A 555 12.26 4.65 -32.30
N ILE A 556 11.37 5.64 -32.46
CA ILE A 556 9.96 5.44 -32.80
C ILE A 556 9.72 4.99 -34.26
N LYS A 557 10.77 4.89 -35.07
CA LYS A 557 10.68 4.47 -36.48
C LYS A 557 10.07 3.06 -36.58
N GLY A 558 9.03 2.92 -37.39
CA GLY A 558 8.30 1.67 -37.59
C GLY A 558 7.14 1.43 -36.60
N TYR A 559 6.90 2.36 -35.66
CA TYR A 559 5.83 2.25 -34.66
C TYR A 559 4.76 3.35 -34.77
N LEU A 560 4.88 4.24 -35.75
CA LEU A 560 3.91 5.30 -36.01
C LEU A 560 2.58 4.72 -36.50
N THR A 561 1.49 5.43 -36.23
CA THR A 561 0.14 4.96 -36.62
C THR A 561 -0.69 6.06 -37.28
N GLY A 562 -1.65 5.65 -38.11
CA GLY A 562 -2.55 6.58 -38.80
C GLY A 562 -1.79 7.55 -39.71
N ASN A 563 -2.11 8.84 -39.60
CA ASN A 563 -1.48 9.91 -40.37
C ASN A 563 -0.41 10.66 -39.56
N ALA A 564 0.15 10.01 -38.53
CA ALA A 564 1.15 10.64 -37.68
C ALA A 564 2.37 11.10 -38.51
N ALA A 565 2.90 12.25 -38.13
CA ALA A 565 4.06 12.87 -38.75
C ALA A 565 5.08 13.28 -37.66
N VAL A 566 6.35 13.25 -38.00
CA VAL A 566 7.45 13.48 -37.06
C VAL A 566 8.21 14.74 -37.43
N VAL A 567 8.50 15.57 -36.44
CA VAL A 567 9.49 16.65 -36.56
C VAL A 567 10.77 16.19 -35.90
N VAL A 568 11.87 16.18 -36.67
CA VAL A 568 13.20 15.85 -36.18
C VAL A 568 14.00 17.15 -36.00
N HIS A 569 14.46 17.37 -34.77
CA HIS A 569 15.22 18.54 -34.38
C HIS A 569 16.73 18.35 -34.62
N GLU A 570 17.48 19.45 -34.61
CA GLU A 570 18.93 19.43 -34.89
C GLU A 570 19.74 18.63 -33.85
N ASP A 571 19.24 18.51 -32.63
CA ASP A 571 19.84 17.71 -31.55
C ASP A 571 19.49 16.22 -31.63
N GLY A 572 18.68 15.82 -32.62
CA GLY A 572 18.23 14.44 -32.84
C GLY A 572 16.94 14.08 -32.11
N THR A 573 16.39 14.96 -31.28
CA THR A 573 15.09 14.75 -30.65
C THR A 573 13.96 14.74 -31.68
N CYS A 574 12.89 14.02 -31.38
CA CYS A 574 11.78 13.80 -32.29
C CYS A 574 10.44 14.13 -31.61
N ASP A 575 9.62 14.97 -32.24
CA ASP A 575 8.24 15.21 -31.83
C ASP A 575 7.27 14.56 -32.81
N VAL A 576 6.34 13.76 -32.28
CA VAL A 576 5.30 13.09 -33.05
C VAL A 576 4.00 13.88 -32.95
N TYR A 577 3.44 14.20 -34.11
CA TYR A 577 2.18 14.90 -34.26
C TYR A 577 1.12 14.00 -34.92
N PRO A 578 -0.17 14.16 -34.59
CA PRO A 578 -1.24 13.31 -35.15
C PRO A 578 -1.45 13.48 -36.65
N THR A 579 -1.08 14.64 -37.21
CA THR A 579 -1.22 14.95 -38.64
C THR A 579 0.00 15.67 -39.20
N GLU A 580 0.19 15.58 -40.52
CA GLU A 580 1.22 16.34 -41.24
C GLU A 580 1.02 17.86 -41.11
N ALA A 581 -0.21 18.35 -41.06
CA ALA A 581 -0.48 19.78 -40.90
C ALA A 581 0.01 20.29 -39.53
N ASP A 582 -0.24 19.52 -38.47
CA ASP A 582 0.23 19.83 -37.12
C ASP A 582 1.77 19.79 -37.04
N ALA A 583 2.40 18.83 -37.73
CA ALA A 583 3.85 18.74 -37.82
C ALA A 583 4.45 19.92 -38.59
N LEU A 584 3.86 20.32 -39.73
CA LEU A 584 4.34 21.45 -40.53
C LEU A 584 4.30 22.77 -39.76
N ALA A 585 3.27 22.97 -38.93
CA ALA A 585 3.15 24.13 -38.05
C ALA A 585 4.29 24.24 -37.02
N ASN A 586 4.97 23.13 -36.71
CA ASN A 586 6.04 23.06 -35.71
C ASN A 586 7.38 22.57 -36.27
N GLY A 587 7.46 22.36 -37.59
CA GLY A 587 8.48 21.52 -38.23
C GLY A 587 9.52 22.27 -39.04
N GLY A 588 10.34 21.49 -39.76
CA GLY A 588 11.37 22.00 -40.66
C GLY A 588 10.93 22.05 -42.13
N SER A 589 11.80 22.60 -42.98
CA SER A 589 11.49 22.82 -44.40
C SER A 589 11.69 21.59 -45.30
N TYR A 590 12.24 20.48 -44.79
CA TYR A 590 12.57 19.31 -45.60
C TYR A 590 11.76 18.09 -45.18
N LYS A 591 11.06 17.49 -46.13
CA LYS A 591 10.15 16.37 -45.95
C LYS A 591 10.73 15.10 -46.56
N VAL A 592 10.60 14.00 -45.82
CA VAL A 592 10.84 12.63 -46.30
C VAL A 592 9.65 11.77 -45.90
N VAL A 593 9.17 10.93 -46.81
CA VAL A 593 8.14 9.92 -46.51
C VAL A 593 8.81 8.56 -46.36
N ASP A 594 8.56 7.88 -45.25
CA ASP A 594 9.17 6.57 -44.99
C ASP A 594 8.53 5.43 -45.81
N ASP A 595 8.86 4.18 -45.49
CA ASP A 595 8.30 3.00 -46.18
C ASP A 595 6.85 2.72 -45.83
N ASP A 596 6.40 3.16 -44.65
CA ASP A 596 5.05 2.95 -44.14
C ASP A 596 4.10 4.11 -44.53
N GLY A 597 4.65 5.19 -45.10
CA GLY A 597 3.91 6.34 -45.61
C GLY A 597 3.80 7.50 -44.62
N HIS A 598 4.57 7.49 -43.54
CA HIS A 598 4.60 8.58 -42.57
C HIS A 598 5.53 9.70 -43.01
N THR A 599 5.13 10.93 -42.69
CA THR A 599 5.88 12.15 -43.02
C THR A 599 6.89 12.47 -41.91
N TRP A 600 8.14 12.68 -42.30
CA TRP A 600 9.24 13.11 -41.43
C TRP A 600 9.77 14.47 -41.91
N LEU A 601 9.79 15.45 -41.01
CA LEU A 601 10.21 16.82 -41.27
C LEU A 601 11.55 17.12 -40.59
N PHE A 602 12.46 17.75 -41.33
CA PHE A 602 13.81 18.08 -40.90
C PHE A 602 14.08 19.56 -41.13
N GLN A 603 14.81 20.18 -40.21
CA GLN A 603 15.23 21.59 -40.33
C GLN A 603 16.30 21.78 -41.43
N ASN A 604 17.10 20.75 -41.71
CA ASN A 604 18.20 20.83 -42.67
C ASN A 604 18.16 19.70 -43.71
N GLU A 605 18.50 20.04 -44.96
CA GLU A 605 18.49 19.12 -46.10
C GLU A 605 19.38 17.90 -45.89
N LYS A 606 20.52 18.11 -45.22
CA LYS A 606 21.50 17.05 -45.00
C LYS A 606 20.95 15.95 -44.08
N ALA A 607 20.29 16.32 -42.99
CA ALA A 607 19.66 15.37 -42.07
C ALA A 607 18.51 14.63 -42.75
N ALA A 608 17.72 15.33 -43.58
CA ALA A 608 16.69 14.69 -44.41
C ALA A 608 17.31 13.67 -45.37
N GLN A 609 18.41 14.02 -46.04
CA GLN A 609 19.11 13.10 -46.95
C GLN A 609 19.72 11.91 -46.22
N ASP A 610 20.39 12.16 -45.08
CA ASP A 610 21.00 11.10 -44.26
C ASP A 610 19.91 10.12 -43.76
N PHE A 611 18.71 10.62 -43.39
CA PHE A 611 17.55 9.80 -43.04
C PHE A 611 17.00 9.04 -44.25
N ALA A 612 16.81 9.71 -45.39
CA ALA A 612 16.31 9.09 -46.63
C ALA A 612 17.21 7.94 -47.11
N ASP A 613 18.53 8.10 -47.01
CA ASP A 613 19.51 7.07 -47.36
C ASP A 613 19.47 5.88 -46.40
N SER A 614 19.08 6.09 -45.14
CA SER A 614 18.90 5.02 -44.14
C SER A 614 17.71 4.09 -44.45
N GLN A 615 16.80 4.47 -45.35
CA GLN A 615 15.61 3.69 -45.73
C GLN A 615 15.90 2.63 -46.83
N GLY A 616 17.16 2.40 -47.21
CA GLY A 616 17.57 1.30 -48.11
C GLY A 616 17.29 1.54 -49.61
N ALA A 617 16.27 2.33 -49.97
CA ALA A 617 16.09 2.94 -51.28
C ALA A 617 16.00 4.45 -51.09
N SER A 618 16.89 5.24 -51.71
CA SER A 618 16.95 6.70 -51.51
C SER A 618 15.59 7.33 -51.81
N LYS A 619 14.88 7.72 -50.75
CA LYS A 619 13.59 8.40 -50.81
C LYS A 619 13.82 9.85 -51.27
N PRO A 620 12.88 10.45 -52.02
CA PRO A 620 13.02 11.84 -52.40
C PRO A 620 13.00 12.73 -51.15
N VAL A 621 13.96 13.63 -51.05
CA VAL A 621 13.92 14.76 -50.12
C VAL A 621 13.14 15.89 -50.81
N GLU A 622 12.03 16.30 -50.23
CA GLU A 622 11.18 17.37 -50.73
C GLU A 622 11.36 18.63 -49.86
N GLN A 623 11.65 19.78 -50.47
CA GLN A 623 11.61 21.05 -49.74
C GLN A 623 10.17 21.57 -49.75
N VAL A 624 9.55 21.65 -48.58
CA VAL A 624 8.20 22.19 -48.41
C VAL A 624 8.26 23.72 -48.44
N THR A 625 7.51 24.33 -49.36
CA THR A 625 7.35 25.78 -49.48
C THR A 625 5.88 26.18 -49.39
N HIS A 626 5.64 27.40 -48.92
CA HIS A 626 4.33 28.03 -48.85
C HIS A 626 4.32 29.32 -49.66
N THR A 627 3.21 29.59 -50.32
CA THR A 627 3.00 30.81 -51.08
C THR A 627 2.45 31.90 -50.16
N VAL A 628 3.22 32.99 -50.00
CA VAL A 628 2.73 34.24 -49.40
C VAL A 628 2.29 35.18 -50.51
N THR A 629 1.01 35.51 -50.56
CA THR A 629 0.44 36.46 -51.53
C THR A 629 0.27 37.83 -50.89
N PHE A 630 0.76 38.87 -51.56
CA PHE A 630 0.63 40.28 -51.16
C PHE A 630 -0.39 40.96 -52.06
N ASP A 631 -1.57 41.23 -51.50
CA ASP A 631 -2.66 41.94 -52.16
C ASP A 631 -2.64 43.41 -51.73
N ASP A 632 -2.20 44.30 -52.62
CA ASP A 632 -2.14 45.74 -52.32
C ASP A 632 -3.52 46.43 -52.33
N CYS A 633 -4.56 45.67 -52.67
CA CYS A 633 -5.95 46.07 -52.77
C CYS A 633 -6.19 47.23 -53.76
N LEU A 634 -5.37 47.37 -54.81
CA LEU A 634 -5.57 48.35 -55.89
C LEU A 634 -6.17 47.67 -57.14
N GLU A 635 -7.05 48.37 -57.88
CA GLU A 635 -7.86 47.73 -58.94
C GLU A 635 -7.06 47.30 -60.19
N ASN A 636 -5.89 47.89 -60.44
CA ASN A 636 -5.07 47.63 -61.64
C ASN A 636 -3.65 47.15 -61.34
N THR A 637 -3.44 46.54 -60.18
CA THR A 637 -2.17 45.94 -59.75
C THR A 637 -2.28 44.43 -59.70
N GLU A 638 -1.21 43.73 -60.05
CA GLU A 638 -1.12 42.28 -59.86
C GLU A 638 -0.57 41.99 -58.46
N ASN A 639 -1.20 41.04 -57.76
CA ASN A 639 -0.71 40.59 -56.45
C ASN A 639 0.69 40.00 -56.60
N ALA A 640 1.63 40.46 -55.76
CA ALA A 640 2.95 39.85 -55.69
C ALA A 640 2.87 38.55 -54.87
N SER A 641 3.68 37.56 -55.19
CA SER A 641 3.80 36.35 -54.39
C SER A 641 5.25 35.97 -54.13
N ALA A 642 5.49 35.31 -52.99
CA ALA A 642 6.77 34.77 -52.62
C ALA A 642 6.60 33.32 -52.15
N GLU A 643 7.46 32.42 -52.66
CA GLU A 643 7.61 31.07 -52.12
C GLU A 643 8.56 31.12 -50.93
N VAL A 644 8.10 30.62 -49.78
CA VAL A 644 8.83 30.66 -48.52
C VAL A 644 8.98 29.24 -47.99
N PRO A 645 10.19 28.75 -47.71
CA PRO A 645 10.35 27.43 -47.08
C PRO A 645 9.59 27.34 -45.76
N ASN A 646 8.98 26.19 -45.47
CA ASN A 646 8.21 25.99 -44.24
C ASN A 646 9.04 26.34 -42.99
N GLY A 647 8.45 27.11 -42.08
CA GLY A 647 9.10 27.55 -40.84
C GLY A 647 10.07 28.72 -41.01
N GLN A 648 10.26 29.24 -42.24
CA GLN A 648 11.07 30.45 -42.49
C GLN A 648 10.21 31.71 -42.53
N THR A 649 10.83 32.87 -42.33
CA THR A 649 10.16 34.17 -42.42
C THR A 649 10.09 34.66 -43.86
N VAL A 650 8.99 35.34 -44.23
CA VAL A 650 8.89 36.04 -45.52
C VAL A 650 9.53 37.44 -45.43
N ALA A 651 10.26 37.83 -46.47
CA ALA A 651 10.78 39.19 -46.56
C ALA A 651 9.65 40.19 -46.80
N LYS A 652 9.64 41.29 -46.03
CA LYS A 652 8.67 42.37 -46.23
C LYS A 652 8.82 42.97 -47.65
N PRO A 653 7.75 43.04 -48.46
CA PRO A 653 7.81 43.69 -49.76
C PRO A 653 7.96 45.20 -49.60
N GLN A 654 8.29 45.89 -50.70
CA GLN A 654 8.28 47.34 -50.70
C GLN A 654 6.85 47.83 -50.40
N ASP A 655 6.73 48.83 -49.51
CA ASP A 655 5.44 49.41 -49.16
C ASP A 655 4.75 49.97 -50.43
N PRO A 656 3.51 49.56 -50.73
CA PRO A 656 2.79 50.05 -51.89
C PRO A 656 2.48 51.55 -51.74
N VAL A 657 2.24 52.24 -52.86
CA VAL A 657 1.96 53.69 -52.87
C VAL A 657 0.66 53.95 -53.62
N CYS A 658 -0.31 54.58 -52.94
CA CYS A 658 -1.57 55.03 -53.51
C CYS A 658 -1.75 56.53 -53.26
N ALA A 659 -1.92 57.32 -54.32
CA ALA A 659 -2.03 58.78 -54.21
C ALA A 659 -3.28 59.18 -53.40
N GLY A 660 -3.08 60.03 -52.37
CA GLY A 660 -4.16 60.46 -51.47
C GLY A 660 -4.46 59.49 -50.31
N TYR A 661 -3.70 58.40 -50.18
CA TYR A 661 -3.81 57.43 -49.09
C TYR A 661 -2.45 57.18 -48.39
N ARG A 662 -2.50 56.81 -47.12
CA ARG A 662 -1.39 56.39 -46.28
C ARG A 662 -1.46 54.88 -46.09
N PHE A 663 -0.38 54.16 -46.42
CA PHE A 663 -0.25 52.74 -46.14
C PHE A 663 -0.05 52.53 -44.62
N LEU A 664 -0.86 51.66 -44.01
CA LEU A 664 -0.85 51.37 -42.58
C LEU A 664 -0.15 50.06 -42.22
N GLY A 665 0.08 49.17 -43.20
CA GLY A 665 0.70 47.87 -42.99
C GLY A 665 0.03 46.76 -43.78
N TRP A 666 0.61 45.58 -43.67
CA TRP A 666 0.10 44.31 -44.20
C TRP A 666 -0.67 43.59 -43.10
N TYR A 667 -1.84 43.05 -43.41
CA TYR A 667 -2.73 42.42 -42.42
C TYR A 667 -3.31 41.13 -43.00
N GLU A 668 -3.47 40.11 -42.17
CA GLU A 668 -4.36 38.99 -42.50
C GLU A 668 -5.83 39.41 -42.36
N LEU A 669 -6.72 38.64 -42.99
CA LEU A 669 -8.16 38.79 -42.81
C LEU A 669 -8.70 37.71 -41.87
N GLU A 670 -9.18 38.14 -40.71
CA GLU A 670 -9.90 37.30 -39.77
C GLU A 670 -11.40 37.53 -39.94
N ASN A 671 -12.14 36.48 -40.31
CA ASN A 671 -13.58 36.55 -40.58
C ASN A 671 -13.99 37.63 -41.59
N GLY A 672 -13.11 37.92 -42.56
CA GLY A 672 -13.35 38.95 -43.59
C GLY A 672 -13.08 40.38 -43.15
N ALA A 673 -12.55 40.61 -41.94
CA ALA A 673 -12.07 41.91 -41.49
C ALA A 673 -10.55 41.87 -41.25
N TYR A 674 -9.89 43.02 -41.30
CA TYR A 674 -8.47 43.11 -40.96
C TYR A 674 -8.23 42.63 -39.53
N ALA A 675 -7.19 41.81 -39.33
CA ALA A 675 -6.67 41.49 -38.01
C ALA A 675 -6.38 42.76 -37.20
N GLU A 676 -6.42 42.66 -35.86
CA GLU A 676 -6.21 43.80 -34.98
C GLU A 676 -4.80 44.40 -35.14
N GLU A 677 -3.81 43.52 -35.31
CA GLU A 677 -2.40 43.88 -35.49
C GLU A 677 -1.94 43.64 -36.93
N ALA A 678 -0.97 44.44 -37.37
CA ALA A 678 -0.32 44.20 -38.66
C ALA A 678 0.53 42.92 -38.58
N TYR A 679 0.64 42.21 -39.71
CA TYR A 679 1.47 41.03 -39.81
C TYR A 679 2.93 41.33 -39.43
N ASP A 680 3.45 40.53 -38.51
CA ASP A 680 4.85 40.59 -38.09
C ASP A 680 5.68 39.73 -39.04
N PHE A 681 6.56 40.37 -39.82
CA PHE A 681 7.45 39.69 -40.76
C PHE A 681 8.56 38.86 -40.08
N THR A 682 8.62 38.85 -38.75
CA THR A 682 9.43 37.89 -37.99
C THR A 682 8.69 36.60 -37.65
N THR A 683 7.38 36.52 -37.90
CA THR A 683 6.58 35.32 -37.75
C THR A 683 6.94 34.30 -38.86
N PRO A 684 7.26 33.04 -38.49
CA PRO A 684 7.46 31.96 -39.46
C PRO A 684 6.23 31.69 -40.33
N VAL A 685 6.45 31.39 -41.60
CA VAL A 685 5.39 30.97 -42.54
C VAL A 685 5.27 29.44 -42.51
N THR A 686 4.10 28.95 -42.12
CA THR A 686 3.83 27.50 -41.97
C THR A 686 2.65 26.99 -42.79
N ALA A 687 1.98 27.89 -43.51
CA ALA A 687 0.93 27.59 -44.49
C ALA A 687 0.86 28.73 -45.52
N ASP A 688 0.21 28.48 -46.65
CA ASP A 688 -0.15 29.52 -47.60
C ASP A 688 -0.99 30.61 -46.92
N LEU A 689 -0.65 31.87 -47.13
CA LEU A 689 -1.39 32.99 -46.56
C LEU A 689 -1.42 34.19 -47.51
N THR A 690 -2.44 35.03 -47.36
CA THR A 690 -2.59 36.27 -48.10
C THR A 690 -2.55 37.45 -47.15
N LEU A 691 -1.64 38.38 -47.40
CA LEU A 691 -1.47 39.63 -46.68
C LEU A 691 -2.08 40.78 -47.49
N TYR A 692 -3.00 41.49 -46.87
CA TYR A 692 -3.76 42.58 -47.48
C TYR A 692 -3.22 43.93 -47.01
N ALA A 693 -3.01 44.84 -47.95
CA ALA A 693 -2.64 46.21 -47.62
C ALA A 693 -3.81 46.96 -46.96
N LYS A 694 -3.55 47.59 -45.81
CA LYS A 694 -4.50 48.46 -45.14
C LYS A 694 -4.16 49.91 -45.41
N TRP A 695 -5.17 50.71 -45.79
CA TRP A 695 -5.01 52.08 -46.24
C TRP A 695 -5.83 53.06 -45.40
N GLU A 696 -5.32 54.28 -45.24
CA GLU A 696 -6.03 55.39 -44.61
C GLU A 696 -6.03 56.63 -45.51
N ARG A 697 -7.18 57.25 -45.73
CA ARG A 697 -7.27 58.43 -46.61
C ARG A 697 -6.62 59.66 -45.97
N ILE A 698 -5.77 60.37 -46.71
CA ILE A 698 -5.12 61.59 -46.25
C ILE A 698 -6.10 62.77 -46.35
N SER A 699 -6.58 63.28 -45.21
CA SER A 699 -7.52 64.41 -45.16
C SER A 699 -6.83 65.73 -45.50
N GLY A 700 -7.21 66.39 -46.62
CA GLY A 700 -6.78 67.75 -46.98
C GLY A 700 -6.16 67.95 -48.37
N GLN A 701 -6.11 66.94 -49.24
CA GLN A 701 -5.73 67.12 -50.65
C GLN A 701 -6.93 67.56 -51.51
N PRO A 702 -6.79 68.52 -52.45
CA PRO A 702 -7.86 68.90 -53.36
C PRO A 702 -8.14 67.75 -54.33
N SER A 703 -9.40 67.32 -54.45
CA SER A 703 -9.81 66.39 -55.49
C SER A 703 -9.82 67.11 -56.83
N ASP A 704 -8.78 66.94 -57.63
CA ASP A 704 -8.82 67.18 -59.07
C ASP A 704 -9.77 66.13 -59.69
N GLY A 705 -10.99 66.59 -60.01
CA GLY A 705 -12.14 65.77 -60.44
C GLY A 705 -11.99 65.07 -61.79
N ASN A 706 -10.86 64.39 -62.02
CA ASN A 706 -10.60 63.50 -63.14
C ASN A 706 -9.77 62.31 -62.65
N SER A 707 -10.40 61.35 -61.96
CA SER A 707 -9.73 60.18 -61.39
C SER A 707 -9.91 58.96 -62.29
N THR A 708 -8.88 58.64 -63.07
CA THR A 708 -8.54 57.25 -63.42
C THR A 708 -7.42 56.73 -62.50
N ALA A 709 -7.28 57.30 -61.29
CA ALA A 709 -6.31 56.84 -60.30
C ALA A 709 -6.88 55.65 -59.53
N ASP A 710 -6.08 54.59 -59.38
CA ASP A 710 -6.38 53.40 -58.57
C ASP A 710 -6.84 53.80 -57.17
N GLN A 711 -8.13 53.64 -56.88
CA GLN A 711 -8.63 53.71 -55.51
C GLN A 711 -8.44 52.34 -54.87
N PRO A 712 -8.06 52.26 -53.58
CA PRO A 712 -8.07 50.99 -52.87
C PRO A 712 -9.49 50.43 -52.87
N SER A 713 -9.67 49.20 -53.32
CA SER A 713 -10.95 48.49 -53.40
C SER A 713 -11.54 48.16 -52.01
N GLY A 714 -10.77 48.38 -50.94
CA GLY A 714 -11.12 48.16 -49.53
C GLY A 714 -12.12 49.14 -48.91
N GLY A 715 -12.84 49.94 -49.71
CA GLY A 715 -13.80 50.95 -49.23
C GLY A 715 -15.12 50.42 -48.65
N THR A 716 -15.35 49.11 -48.55
CA THR A 716 -16.61 48.52 -48.03
C THR A 716 -16.42 47.29 -47.13
N LEU A 717 -15.32 47.21 -46.38
CA LEU A 717 -15.32 46.42 -45.14
C LEU A 717 -15.62 47.39 -44.01
N GLU A 718 -16.89 47.79 -43.89
CA GLU A 718 -17.31 48.75 -42.87
C GLU A 718 -16.98 48.23 -41.48
N GLN A 719 -16.27 49.07 -40.71
CA GLN A 719 -16.43 49.12 -39.26
C GLN A 719 -17.92 49.22 -38.95
N THR A 720 -18.57 48.14 -38.54
CA THR A 720 -19.56 48.16 -37.47
C THR A 720 -19.85 46.74 -37.02
N GLY A 721 -19.66 46.49 -35.72
CA GLY A 721 -20.34 45.38 -35.08
C GLY A 721 -21.85 45.64 -35.13
N ASP A 722 -22.52 45.04 -36.10
CA ASP A 722 -23.85 44.46 -35.91
C ASP A 722 -24.18 43.49 -37.05
N LEU A 723 -24.54 42.26 -36.69
CA LEU A 723 -24.89 41.17 -37.60
C LEU A 723 -26.19 41.48 -38.36
N SER A 724 -26.15 41.44 -39.69
CA SER A 724 -27.26 40.86 -40.45
C SER A 724 -26.78 40.20 -41.75
N VAL A 725 -27.28 38.98 -41.92
CA VAL A 725 -27.01 37.98 -42.97
C VAL A 725 -27.42 38.45 -44.36
N LEU A 726 -26.59 38.13 -45.38
CA LEU A 726 -26.84 37.80 -46.81
C LEU A 726 -25.62 38.30 -47.63
N ALA A 727 -24.88 37.54 -48.44
CA ALA A 727 -25.26 36.40 -49.25
C ALA A 727 -24.03 35.51 -49.56
N MET A 728 -24.23 34.19 -49.45
CA MET A 728 -23.50 33.23 -50.27
C MET A 728 -23.88 33.43 -51.74
N GLY A 729 -22.90 33.40 -52.65
CA GLY A 729 -23.18 33.28 -54.08
C GLY A 729 -21.95 33.40 -54.98
N ALA A 730 -21.43 32.23 -55.42
CA ALA A 730 -20.40 32.01 -56.45
C ALA A 730 -18.98 32.44 -56.06
N PHE A 731 -17.97 31.57 -56.01
CA PHE A 731 -17.58 30.61 -57.05
C PHE A 731 -17.19 29.24 -56.47
N ALA A 732 -17.73 28.20 -57.09
CA ALA A 732 -17.07 26.90 -57.17
C ALA A 732 -16.83 26.58 -58.66
N ALA A 733 -15.73 25.86 -58.91
CA ALA A 733 -15.38 25.08 -60.09
C ALA A 733 -14.40 25.70 -61.11
N ALA A 734 -13.12 25.29 -60.97
CA ALA A 734 -12.53 24.28 -61.86
C ALA A 734 -11.56 23.43 -61.01
N GLY A 735 -11.50 22.09 -61.06
CA GLY A 735 -11.92 21.20 -62.13
C GLY A 735 -12.73 19.98 -61.69
N MET A 736 -13.44 19.45 -62.67
CA MET A 736 -14.31 18.29 -62.62
C MET A 736 -13.87 17.37 -63.75
N THR A 737 -13.75 16.06 -63.49
CA THR A 737 -14.12 15.01 -64.45
C THR A 737 -14.71 13.85 -63.63
N ALA A 738 -16.04 13.66 -63.70
CA ALA A 738 -16.72 12.59 -64.45
C ALA A 738 -16.93 11.33 -63.56
N LEU A 739 -18.08 10.67 -63.42
CA LEU A 739 -19.30 10.50 -64.22
C LEU A 739 -20.34 9.80 -63.32
N GLY A 740 -21.64 9.93 -63.62
CA GLY A 740 -22.62 8.90 -63.26
C GLY A 740 -23.97 9.40 -62.74
N ALA A 741 -24.85 9.77 -63.66
CA ALA A 741 -26.23 10.15 -63.41
C ALA A 741 -27.08 9.00 -62.84
N GLY A 742 -28.00 9.34 -61.94
CA GLY A 742 -29.04 8.44 -61.43
C GLY A 742 -30.03 9.18 -60.53
N ALA A 743 -30.91 9.97 -61.14
CA ALA A 743 -32.04 10.58 -60.46
C ALA A 743 -33.02 9.53 -59.93
N VAL A 744 -33.61 9.74 -58.74
CA VAL A 744 -35.07 9.83 -58.52
C VAL A 744 -35.33 10.26 -57.07
N VAL A 745 -36.12 11.33 -56.96
CA VAL A 745 -36.71 11.90 -55.74
C VAL A 745 -37.84 11.01 -55.24
N SER A 746 -37.95 10.81 -53.92
CA SER A 746 -39.26 10.87 -53.27
C SER A 746 -39.16 11.37 -51.83
N ARG A 747 -40.16 12.18 -51.48
CA ARG A 747 -40.29 13.04 -50.29
C ARG A 747 -40.66 12.29 -49.01
N LYS A 748 -40.25 12.91 -47.90
CA LYS A 748 -41.01 13.17 -46.64
C LYS A 748 -41.32 12.01 -45.67
N ARG A 749 -40.96 12.36 -44.41
CA ARG A 749 -41.67 12.20 -43.13
C ARG A 749 -41.41 10.93 -42.32
N GLY A 750 -40.92 11.17 -41.11
CA GLY A 750 -40.66 10.25 -40.00
C GLY A 750 -39.66 10.92 -39.11
#